data_AF-A0A448PFE4-F1
#
_entry.id   AF-A0A448PFE4-F1
#
_cell.length_a   1.000
_cell.length_b   1.000
_cell.length_c   1.000
_cell.angle_alpha   90.00
_cell.angle_beta   90.00
_cell.angle_gamma   90.00
#
_symmetry.space_group_name_H-M   'P 1'
#
loop_
_entity.id
_entity.type
_entity.pdbx_description
1 polymer ?
#
loop_
_entity_poly.entity_id
_entity_poly.type
_entity_poly.pdbx_seq_one_letter_code
_entity_poly.pdbx_strand_id
1 'polypeptide(L)'
;MTEIARTTSHKPRSRIKLFALIAALMVFLSACGAKLNTNLTLNEDGSGTRVIEFTVERDESMEENIQGGFEAVDASIKKHLPEQLEYSGLTVGDDVVTGSFTLTFTSLDDYESKVKALLEAGGDLNEPYLEFEETDGRLKSGFRFSESYSSRSLLEWVANGLVEDGIIDESNKSSVFSEDTAVLTFKDQTYETLYGSSIDVNQVKDNGFDSIDVVILPNEDGTYEVGVRLSRRTEPEEELHKLDDELIASIDVDGLTEGPSTLFSSNDMAYHRPVTFTAADADEVDAKLNAVFGEDMAEFSATQERRSGHLQMEQTYAGKVNPSNLCSNYYCWADVDVLSPGNNEQYELLFDSLGYRTSTGEFEFTYAMPVNFESLDVKMDVSMSRAWTLEIDVVLDTNQYESLLDVVEEELTPGEDVGSIKTSDADGKRTYSIKIAENEENADAIAEYLDGPRAGTPVRVAEASEYDKEMLGADYSVRLNLSLQSLLSGASVKQIDAEINLGTFHKFTDDRDIFWEIDGGTATFSKTLSDDDGVYLPEFYGYGSGPSQGFLITMIVIGVLVIVAIVLLIVFRKRLSPALSQAQKTVASGYATAKEYGSEVMSSAAAKPAPGSYPGGQPGGEFGGQPGENAPGGAPDAPDGPFTEHDLR
;
A
#
# COMPACT_ATOMS: atom_id res chain seq x y z
N MET A 1 -23.39 -77.21 69.67
CA MET A 1 -22.54 -78.31 69.17
C MET A 1 -21.11 -77.79 69.07
N THR A 2 -20.14 -78.59 69.54
CA THR A 2 -18.73 -78.64 69.08
C THR A 2 -17.95 -77.30 69.06
N GLU A 3 -17.20 -76.92 70.10
CA GLU A 3 -15.89 -77.42 70.57
C GLU A 3 -14.63 -76.83 69.88
N ILE A 4 -13.80 -76.17 70.71
CA ILE A 4 -12.33 -76.30 70.83
C ILE A 4 -11.43 -75.89 69.64
N ALA A 5 -10.57 -74.90 69.88
CA ALA A 5 -9.11 -75.10 69.89
C ALA A 5 -8.34 -73.96 70.60
N ARG A 6 -7.42 -74.33 71.52
CA ARG A 6 -6.32 -73.46 71.98
C ARG A 6 -5.19 -73.51 70.94
N THR A 7 -4.44 -72.42 70.80
CA THR A 7 -2.97 -72.51 70.64
C THR A 7 -2.27 -71.39 71.43
N THR A 8 -1.12 -71.74 71.99
CA THR A 8 -0.23 -70.87 72.80
C THR A 8 1.10 -70.65 72.09
N SER A 9 1.76 -69.51 72.38
CA SER A 9 3.21 -69.16 72.19
C SER A 9 3.34 -67.84 71.40
N HIS A 10 4.15 -66.83 71.76
CA HIS A 10 5.50 -66.86 72.33
C HIS A 10 5.86 -65.53 73.05
N LYS A 11 7.10 -65.41 73.55
CA LYS A 11 7.57 -64.37 74.51
C LYS A 11 8.02 -63.06 73.82
N PRO A 12 7.77 -61.85 74.39
CA PRO A 12 7.95 -60.59 73.68
C PRO A 12 9.38 -60.02 73.76
N ARG A 13 9.98 -59.68 72.60
CA ARG A 13 11.22 -58.87 72.54
C ARG A 13 11.33 -57.85 71.39
N SER A 14 10.41 -57.83 70.40
CA SER A 14 10.42 -56.84 69.31
C SER A 14 9.50 -55.63 69.53
N ARG A 15 8.37 -55.79 70.23
CA ARG A 15 7.37 -54.72 70.39
C ARG A 15 7.87 -53.50 71.18
N ILE A 16 8.76 -53.67 72.15
CA ILE A 16 9.34 -52.53 72.91
C ILE A 16 10.29 -51.73 72.03
N LYS A 17 11.09 -52.37 71.18
CA LYS A 17 11.94 -51.65 70.21
C LYS A 17 11.13 -50.94 69.14
N LEU A 18 10.02 -51.53 68.69
CA LEU A 18 9.13 -50.88 67.72
C LEU A 18 8.36 -49.71 68.36
N PHE A 19 7.87 -49.83 69.59
CA PHE A 19 7.26 -48.70 70.31
C PHE A 19 8.26 -47.61 70.67
N ALA A 20 9.50 -47.94 71.04
CA ALA A 20 10.54 -46.94 71.29
C ALA A 20 10.98 -46.25 69.99
N LEU A 21 11.05 -46.96 68.86
CA LEU A 21 11.34 -46.38 67.54
C LEU A 21 10.19 -45.49 67.05
N ILE A 22 8.93 -45.91 67.24
CA ILE A 22 7.74 -45.13 66.87
C ILE A 22 7.53 -43.94 67.82
N ALA A 23 7.86 -44.06 69.11
CA ALA A 23 7.87 -42.94 70.04
C ALA A 23 9.00 -41.94 69.70
N ALA A 24 10.21 -42.43 69.38
CA ALA A 24 11.28 -41.58 68.88
C ALA A 24 10.90 -40.89 67.56
N LEU A 25 10.28 -41.61 66.62
CA LEU A 25 9.73 -40.99 65.39
C LEU A 25 8.64 -39.94 65.68
N MET A 26 7.77 -40.17 66.68
CA MET A 26 6.76 -39.18 67.07
C MET A 26 7.36 -37.98 67.82
N VAL A 27 8.49 -38.13 68.53
CA VAL A 27 9.27 -37.01 69.09
C VAL A 27 10.00 -36.23 67.99
N PHE A 28 10.44 -36.89 66.90
CA PHE A 28 10.89 -36.18 65.68
C PHE A 28 9.76 -35.47 64.92
N LEU A 29 8.49 -35.61 65.32
CA LEU A 29 7.36 -34.84 64.78
C LEU A 29 6.97 -33.61 65.62
N SER A 30 7.61 -33.35 66.77
CA SER A 30 7.34 -32.16 67.61
C SER A 30 8.36 -31.02 67.43
N ALA A 31 8.97 -30.92 66.25
CA ALA A 31 9.81 -29.77 65.89
C ALA A 31 8.94 -28.55 65.53
N CYS A 32 8.34 -27.91 66.53
CA CYS A 32 7.70 -26.60 66.40
C CYS A 32 8.76 -25.50 66.19
N GLY A 33 9.23 -25.36 64.95
CA GLY A 33 10.03 -24.21 64.53
C GLY A 33 9.32 -22.88 64.73
N ALA A 34 10.06 -21.78 64.63
CA ALA A 34 9.51 -20.44 64.71
C ALA A 34 8.43 -20.20 63.64
N LYS A 35 7.29 -19.66 64.05
CA LYS A 35 6.24 -19.15 63.18
C LYS A 35 6.57 -17.70 62.84
N LEU A 36 6.74 -17.40 61.55
CA LEU A 36 7.00 -16.05 61.06
C LEU A 36 5.69 -15.35 60.71
N ASN A 37 5.57 -14.10 61.12
CA ASN A 37 4.48 -13.20 60.72
C ASN A 37 5.08 -11.88 60.24
N THR A 38 4.80 -11.53 58.99
CA THR A 38 5.45 -10.42 58.30
C THR A 38 4.46 -9.31 57.98
N ASN A 39 4.82 -8.06 58.29
CA ASN A 39 4.13 -6.89 57.77
C ASN A 39 5.13 -6.05 56.95
N LEU A 40 4.88 -5.95 55.64
CA LEU A 40 5.55 -5.00 54.77
C LEU A 40 4.68 -3.75 54.67
N THR A 41 5.17 -2.61 55.15
CA THR A 41 4.54 -1.30 54.92
C THR A 41 5.28 -0.57 53.81
N LEU A 42 4.56 -0.19 52.76
CA LEU A 42 5.05 0.56 51.61
C LEU A 42 4.38 1.95 51.57
N ASN A 43 5.17 2.98 51.35
CA ASN A 43 4.72 4.37 51.17
C ASN A 43 4.64 4.71 49.67
N GLU A 44 3.88 5.75 49.32
CA GLU A 44 3.72 6.22 47.93
C GLU A 44 5.03 6.72 47.29
N ASP A 45 6.05 7.08 48.09
CA ASP A 45 7.38 7.46 47.59
C ASP A 45 8.32 6.25 47.37
N GLY A 46 7.81 5.02 47.51
CA GLY A 46 8.57 3.78 47.40
C GLY A 46 9.45 3.47 48.61
N SER A 47 9.43 4.30 49.67
CA SER A 47 10.08 3.98 50.95
C SER A 47 9.19 3.07 51.81
N GLY A 48 9.73 2.52 52.90
CA GLY A 48 8.93 1.68 53.78
C GLY A 48 9.70 0.88 54.82
N THR A 49 9.02 -0.10 55.40
CA THR A 49 9.57 -1.00 56.42
C THR A 49 8.95 -2.39 56.32
N ARG A 50 9.79 -3.44 56.29
CA ARG A 50 9.38 -4.84 56.50
C ARG A 50 9.70 -5.24 57.93
N VAL A 51 8.68 -5.60 58.70
CA VAL A 51 8.83 -6.20 60.04
C VAL A 51 8.52 -7.68 59.94
N ILE A 52 9.48 -8.53 60.28
CA ILE A 52 9.32 -9.98 60.38
C ILE A 52 9.32 -10.33 61.87
N GLU A 53 8.14 -10.53 62.43
CA GLU A 53 7.96 -11.05 63.79
C GLU A 53 8.11 -12.57 63.78
N PHE A 54 8.67 -13.14 64.85
CA PHE A 54 8.73 -14.59 65.03
C PHE A 54 8.25 -15.01 66.41
N THR A 55 7.52 -16.12 66.46
CA THR A 55 7.04 -16.75 67.70
C THR A 55 7.48 -18.21 67.74
N VAL A 56 8.15 -18.60 68.81
CA VAL A 56 8.54 -19.98 69.11
C VAL A 56 7.70 -20.47 70.28
N GLU A 57 7.00 -21.60 70.10
CA GLU A 57 6.35 -22.30 71.22
C GLU A 57 7.41 -22.96 72.09
N ARG A 58 7.31 -22.80 73.41
CA ARG A 58 8.33 -23.24 74.36
C ARG A 58 7.88 -24.53 75.05
N ASP A 59 8.47 -25.65 74.66
CA ASP A 59 8.25 -26.95 75.29
C ASP A 59 9.57 -27.67 75.64
N GLU A 60 9.48 -28.71 76.47
CA GLU A 60 10.63 -29.50 76.95
C GLU A 60 11.45 -30.11 75.79
N SER A 61 10.82 -30.45 74.66
CA SER A 61 11.51 -31.03 73.50
C SER A 61 12.24 -29.97 72.68
N MET A 62 11.73 -28.74 72.59
CA MET A 62 12.43 -27.62 71.97
C MET A 62 13.64 -27.20 72.81
N GLU A 63 13.51 -27.13 74.15
CA GLU A 63 14.64 -26.80 75.03
C GLU A 63 15.76 -27.85 74.99
N GLU A 64 15.44 -29.15 74.90
CA GLU A 64 16.45 -30.21 74.74
C GLU A 64 17.24 -30.13 73.43
N ASN A 65 16.69 -29.51 72.38
CA ASN A 65 17.32 -29.36 71.06
C ASN A 65 18.18 -28.09 70.90
N ILE A 66 18.22 -27.20 71.89
CA ILE A 66 18.95 -25.91 71.84
C ILE A 66 20.12 -25.94 72.83
N GLN A 67 21.34 -26.15 72.31
CA GLN A 67 22.55 -26.16 73.14
C GLN A 67 22.84 -24.75 73.69
N GLY A 68 22.85 -24.62 75.02
CA GLY A 68 23.01 -23.33 75.71
C GLY A 68 21.72 -22.52 75.88
N GLY A 69 20.57 -23.03 75.42
CA GLY A 69 19.26 -22.39 75.58
C GLY A 69 19.11 -21.05 74.83
N PHE A 70 18.00 -20.36 75.08
CA PHE A 70 17.65 -19.13 74.35
C PHE A 70 18.65 -17.97 74.53
N GLU A 71 19.45 -17.93 75.60
CA GLU A 71 20.56 -16.95 75.72
C GLU A 71 21.64 -17.17 74.65
N ALA A 72 21.93 -18.43 74.30
CA ALA A 72 22.86 -18.74 73.20
C ALA A 72 22.27 -18.39 71.83
N VAL A 73 20.96 -18.65 71.63
CA VAL A 73 20.22 -18.27 70.41
C VAL A 73 20.28 -16.76 70.18
N ASP A 74 19.94 -15.96 71.20
CA ASP A 74 19.98 -14.49 71.12
C ASP A 74 21.40 -13.96 70.83
N ALA A 75 22.43 -14.57 71.43
CA ALA A 75 23.83 -14.23 71.18
C ALA A 75 24.29 -14.57 69.75
N SER A 76 23.87 -15.72 69.21
CA SER A 76 24.16 -16.14 67.82
C SER A 76 23.46 -15.24 66.79
N ILE A 77 22.18 -14.92 67.00
CA ILE A 77 21.45 -13.97 66.13
C ILE A 77 22.21 -12.63 66.11
N LYS A 78 22.63 -12.11 67.28
CA LYS A 78 23.41 -10.86 67.37
C LYS A 78 24.83 -10.95 66.78
N LYS A 79 25.43 -12.14 66.75
CA LYS A 79 26.76 -12.38 66.12
C LYS A 79 26.67 -12.33 64.59
N HIS A 80 25.61 -12.91 64.03
CA HIS A 80 25.44 -13.12 62.58
C HIS A 80 24.49 -12.13 61.88
N LEU A 81 23.91 -11.18 62.62
CA LEU A 81 22.96 -10.18 62.12
C LEU A 81 23.50 -9.39 60.91
N PRO A 82 22.88 -9.48 59.71
CA PRO A 82 23.22 -8.65 58.57
C PRO A 82 22.95 -7.16 58.84
N GLU A 83 23.78 -6.27 58.29
CA GLU A 83 23.67 -4.81 58.51
C GLU A 83 22.38 -4.18 57.98
N GLN A 84 21.64 -4.91 57.14
CA GLN A 84 20.36 -4.52 56.57
C GLN A 84 19.18 -4.66 57.55
N LEU A 85 19.38 -5.34 58.69
CA LEU A 85 18.33 -5.64 59.67
C LEU A 85 18.63 -5.05 61.06
N GLU A 86 17.62 -4.43 61.66
CA GLU A 86 17.56 -4.22 63.09
C GLU A 86 16.91 -5.42 63.78
N TYR A 87 17.38 -5.81 64.96
CA TYR A 87 16.87 -6.96 65.72
C TYR A 87 16.42 -6.55 67.13
N SER A 88 15.20 -6.92 67.52
CA SER A 88 14.61 -6.54 68.81
C SER A 88 15.29 -7.19 70.03
N GLY A 89 16.00 -8.32 69.84
CA GLY A 89 16.33 -9.25 70.92
C GLY A 89 15.17 -10.19 71.26
N LEU A 90 15.47 -11.30 71.95
CA LEU A 90 14.46 -12.24 72.42
C LEU A 90 13.71 -11.73 73.66
N THR A 91 12.38 -11.86 73.64
CA THR A 91 11.52 -11.81 74.82
C THR A 91 11.11 -13.24 75.18
N VAL A 92 11.69 -13.79 76.26
CA VAL A 92 11.42 -15.15 76.74
C VAL A 92 10.28 -15.11 77.76
N GLY A 93 9.12 -15.66 77.39
CA GLY A 93 7.98 -15.88 78.27
C GLY A 93 7.95 -17.28 78.89
N ASP A 94 6.87 -17.58 79.61
CA ASP A 94 6.66 -18.90 80.21
C ASP A 94 6.40 -19.97 79.13
N ASP A 95 5.44 -19.72 78.22
CA ASP A 95 5.01 -20.69 77.18
C ASP A 95 5.49 -20.37 75.75
N VAL A 96 6.03 -19.17 75.51
CA VAL A 96 6.50 -18.71 74.18
C VAL A 96 7.73 -17.83 74.26
N VAL A 97 8.51 -17.80 73.18
CA VAL A 97 9.61 -16.84 72.96
C VAL A 97 9.30 -16.03 71.71
N THR A 98 9.46 -14.71 71.77
CA THR A 98 9.17 -13.80 70.65
C THR A 98 10.32 -12.85 70.35
N GLY A 99 10.34 -12.34 69.13
CA GLY A 99 11.24 -11.27 68.69
C GLY A 99 10.86 -10.79 67.29
N SER A 100 11.55 -9.77 66.78
CA SER A 100 11.34 -9.28 65.42
C SER A 100 12.63 -8.80 64.77
N PHE A 101 12.64 -8.88 63.44
CA PHE A 101 13.62 -8.25 62.57
C PHE A 101 12.95 -7.14 61.77
N THR A 102 13.61 -5.98 61.66
CA THR A 102 13.08 -4.80 60.96
C THR A 102 14.05 -4.39 59.85
N LEU A 103 13.55 -4.36 58.61
CA LEU A 103 14.25 -3.81 57.45
C LEU A 103 13.58 -2.50 57.06
N THR A 104 14.28 -1.38 57.20
CA THR A 104 13.80 -0.06 56.73
C THR A 104 14.48 0.29 55.41
N PHE A 105 13.71 0.77 54.45
CA PHE A 105 14.17 1.10 53.10
C PHE A 105 13.68 2.49 52.65
N THR A 106 14.48 3.14 51.80
CA THR A 106 14.24 4.51 51.32
C THR A 106 13.68 4.58 49.90
N SER A 107 13.71 3.47 49.17
CA SER A 107 13.16 3.30 47.82
C SER A 107 13.04 1.80 47.50
N LEU A 108 12.36 1.45 46.41
CA LEU A 108 12.27 0.06 45.95
C LEU A 108 13.64 -0.51 45.53
N ASP A 109 14.49 0.28 44.85
CA ASP A 109 15.88 -0.11 44.53
C ASP A 109 16.72 -0.42 45.79
N ASP A 110 16.53 0.34 46.86
CA ASP A 110 17.19 0.12 48.16
C ASP A 110 16.61 -1.12 48.87
N TYR A 111 15.31 -1.36 48.75
CA TYR A 111 14.66 -2.58 49.25
C TYR A 111 15.19 -3.83 48.51
N GLU A 112 15.20 -3.83 47.18
CA GLU A 112 15.72 -4.92 46.35
C GLU A 112 17.21 -5.19 46.64
N SER A 113 18.02 -4.14 46.73
CA SER A 113 19.45 -4.25 47.08
C SER A 113 19.66 -4.88 48.47
N LYS A 114 18.83 -4.54 49.46
CA LYS A 114 18.90 -5.13 50.81
C LYS A 114 18.39 -6.56 50.86
N VAL A 115 17.28 -6.85 50.16
CA VAL A 115 16.75 -8.20 49.96
C VAL A 115 17.81 -9.12 49.37
N LYS A 116 18.51 -8.68 48.31
CA LYS A 116 19.60 -9.43 47.70
C LYS A 116 20.71 -9.75 48.70
N ALA A 117 21.16 -8.77 49.47
CA ALA A 117 22.19 -8.98 50.50
C ALA A 117 21.75 -9.98 51.59
N LEU A 118 20.46 -10.02 51.95
CA LEU A 118 19.92 -11.00 52.89
C LEU A 118 19.83 -12.41 52.31
N LEU A 119 19.44 -12.54 51.05
CA LEU A 119 19.45 -13.81 50.32
C LEU A 119 20.88 -14.36 50.20
N GLU A 120 21.84 -13.51 49.83
CA GLU A 120 23.27 -13.86 49.76
C GLU A 120 23.81 -14.30 51.14
N ALA A 121 23.41 -13.65 52.24
CA ALA A 121 23.74 -14.07 53.61
C ALA A 121 23.09 -15.42 54.00
N GLY A 122 21.92 -15.72 53.46
CA GLY A 122 21.26 -17.03 53.54
C GLY A 122 21.96 -18.12 52.72
N GLY A 123 22.76 -17.74 51.72
CA GLY A 123 23.42 -18.63 50.78
C GLY A 123 22.67 -18.82 49.45
N ASP A 124 21.62 -18.03 49.20
CA ASP A 124 20.95 -17.94 47.92
C ASP A 124 21.62 -16.85 47.05
N LEU A 125 21.99 -17.21 45.82
CA LEU A 125 22.69 -16.33 44.87
C LEU A 125 21.83 -15.99 43.64
N ASN A 126 20.54 -16.31 43.68
CA ASN A 126 19.60 -15.93 42.63
C ASN A 126 19.27 -14.42 42.75
N GLU A 127 19.05 -13.77 41.62
CA GLU A 127 18.54 -12.39 41.61
C GLU A 127 17.09 -12.41 42.14
N PRO A 128 16.73 -11.57 43.13
CA PRO A 128 15.34 -11.45 43.55
C PRO A 128 14.49 -10.87 42.40
N TYR A 129 13.24 -11.32 42.28
CA TYR A 129 12.25 -10.63 41.47
C TYR A 129 11.34 -9.79 42.37
N LEU A 130 11.18 -8.53 41.99
CA LEU A 130 10.29 -7.56 42.60
C LEU A 130 9.55 -6.82 41.49
N GLU A 131 8.23 -6.78 41.58
CA GLU A 131 7.34 -6.05 40.69
C GLU A 131 6.49 -5.11 41.52
N PHE A 132 6.58 -3.80 41.26
CA PHE A 132 5.62 -2.82 41.77
C PHE A 132 5.14 -1.94 40.61
N GLU A 133 3.84 -1.98 40.34
CA GLU A 133 3.17 -1.13 39.35
C GLU A 133 2.05 -0.40 40.08
N GLU A 134 2.02 0.93 39.99
CA GLU A 134 0.88 1.75 40.40
C GLU A 134 0.33 2.47 39.18
N THR A 135 -0.99 2.45 39.02
CA THR A 135 -1.67 3.10 37.90
C THR A 135 -2.89 3.88 38.41
N ASP A 136 -3.01 5.14 37.98
CA ASP A 136 -4.13 6.03 38.27
C ASP A 136 -4.63 6.65 36.95
N GLY A 137 -4.94 5.76 36.00
CA GLY A 137 -5.46 6.08 34.68
C GLY A 137 -6.99 6.04 34.62
N ARG A 138 -7.54 6.55 33.51
CA ARG A 138 -8.99 6.70 33.31
C ARG A 138 -9.73 5.36 33.26
N LEU A 139 -9.10 4.33 32.67
CA LEU A 139 -9.66 2.98 32.57
C LEU A 139 -8.95 1.95 33.47
N LYS A 140 -7.72 2.25 33.91
CA LYS A 140 -6.90 1.37 34.75
C LYS A 140 -6.56 2.08 36.04
N SER A 141 -6.95 1.50 37.17
CA SER A 141 -6.64 2.08 38.48
C SER A 141 -6.26 1.02 39.51
N GLY A 142 -5.37 1.36 40.43
CA GLY A 142 -4.92 0.50 41.51
C GLY A 142 -3.43 0.21 41.45
N PHE A 143 -3.01 -0.89 42.06
CA PHE A 143 -1.60 -1.26 42.11
C PHE A 143 -1.41 -2.78 42.10
N ARG A 144 -0.18 -3.19 41.78
CA ARG A 144 0.31 -4.55 41.87
C ARG A 144 1.63 -4.55 42.64
N PHE A 145 1.80 -5.50 43.55
CA PHE A 145 3.05 -5.77 44.24
C PHE A 145 3.29 -7.30 44.23
N SER A 146 4.43 -7.75 43.71
CA SER A 146 4.79 -9.17 43.65
C SER A 146 6.27 -9.38 43.95
N GLU A 147 6.60 -10.32 44.83
CA GLU A 147 7.98 -10.71 45.16
C GLU A 147 8.20 -12.22 45.03
N SER A 148 9.38 -12.67 44.59
CA SER A 148 9.68 -14.11 44.40
C SER A 148 10.29 -14.82 45.61
N TYR A 149 10.35 -14.17 46.75
CA TYR A 149 11.02 -14.64 47.97
C TYR A 149 10.08 -14.57 49.18
N SER A 150 10.44 -15.28 50.24
CA SER A 150 9.66 -15.35 51.48
C SER A 150 10.45 -14.79 52.65
N SER A 151 9.78 -14.43 53.76
CA SER A 151 10.49 -13.98 54.96
C SER A 151 11.38 -15.06 55.56
N ARG A 152 11.01 -16.34 55.40
CA ARG A 152 11.91 -17.48 55.66
C ARG A 152 13.19 -17.40 54.84
N SER A 153 13.10 -17.13 53.54
CA SER A 153 14.28 -16.98 52.65
C SER A 153 15.20 -15.85 53.13
N LEU A 154 14.62 -14.72 53.53
CA LEU A 154 15.36 -13.56 54.07
C LEU A 154 16.02 -13.82 55.44
N LEU A 155 15.64 -14.90 56.13
CA LEU A 155 16.15 -15.28 57.45
C LEU A 155 16.90 -16.62 57.49
N GLU A 156 17.19 -17.24 56.34
CA GLU A 156 17.94 -18.53 56.29
C GLU A 156 19.34 -18.41 56.92
N TRP A 157 19.92 -17.20 56.95
CA TRP A 157 21.16 -16.87 57.67
C TRP A 157 21.07 -17.13 59.18
N VAL A 158 19.88 -17.03 59.79
CA VAL A 158 19.65 -17.38 61.21
C VAL A 158 19.88 -18.87 61.43
N ALA A 159 19.31 -19.70 60.55
CA ALA A 159 19.48 -21.15 60.62
C ALA A 159 20.94 -21.56 60.34
N ASN A 160 21.61 -20.89 59.39
CA ASN A 160 23.05 -21.06 59.16
C ASN A 160 23.88 -20.75 60.42
N GLY A 161 23.66 -19.59 61.03
CA GLY A 161 24.44 -19.12 62.19
C GLY A 161 24.28 -20.01 63.43
N LEU A 162 23.05 -20.49 63.70
CA LEU A 162 22.78 -21.40 64.83
C LEU A 162 23.46 -22.77 64.66
N VAL A 163 23.62 -23.26 63.42
CA VAL A 163 24.38 -24.49 63.14
C VAL A 163 25.89 -24.23 63.23
N GLU A 164 26.40 -23.10 62.69
CA GLU A 164 27.82 -22.74 62.78
C GLU A 164 28.30 -22.63 64.24
N ASP A 165 27.48 -22.03 65.09
CA ASP A 165 27.75 -21.86 66.52
C ASP A 165 27.50 -23.15 67.35
N GLY A 166 27.00 -24.22 66.72
CA GLY A 166 26.72 -25.50 67.37
C GLY A 166 25.54 -25.48 68.34
N ILE A 167 24.64 -24.49 68.20
CA ILE A 167 23.45 -24.33 69.06
C ILE A 167 22.36 -25.33 68.67
N ILE A 168 22.24 -25.64 67.38
CA ILE A 168 21.37 -26.70 66.86
C ILE A 168 22.18 -27.66 65.98
N ASP A 169 21.73 -28.92 65.88
CA ASP A 169 22.28 -29.86 64.91
C ASP A 169 21.86 -29.50 63.47
N GLU A 170 22.71 -29.75 62.48
CA GLU A 170 22.42 -29.56 61.05
C GLU A 170 21.10 -30.24 60.60
N SER A 171 20.74 -31.38 61.21
CA SER A 171 19.47 -32.07 60.92
C SER A 171 18.22 -31.27 61.30
N ASN A 172 18.37 -30.26 62.16
CA ASN A 172 17.28 -29.42 62.65
C ASN A 172 17.21 -28.09 61.89
N LYS A 173 18.19 -27.78 61.02
CA LYS A 173 18.28 -26.53 60.26
C LYS A 173 17.00 -26.21 59.48
N SER A 174 16.47 -27.18 58.73
CA SER A 174 15.24 -27.00 57.95
C SER A 174 13.98 -26.84 58.81
N SER A 175 14.07 -27.10 60.12
CA SER A 175 12.97 -26.99 61.09
C SER A 175 13.05 -25.72 61.94
N VAL A 176 14.01 -24.82 61.70
CA VAL A 176 14.10 -23.53 62.43
C VAL A 176 12.87 -22.65 62.22
N PHE A 177 12.27 -22.70 61.01
CA PHE A 177 11.04 -22.00 60.67
C PHE A 177 9.95 -23.00 60.26
N SER A 178 8.75 -22.88 60.82
CA SER A 178 7.63 -23.83 60.66
C SER A 178 6.49 -23.29 59.79
N GLU A 179 6.12 -22.03 60.01
CA GLU A 179 5.06 -21.30 59.31
C GLU A 179 5.61 -19.94 58.88
N ASP A 180 5.10 -19.38 57.78
CA ASP A 180 5.51 -18.07 57.28
C ASP A 180 4.31 -17.38 56.61
N THR A 181 3.78 -16.35 57.27
CA THR A 181 2.68 -15.51 56.78
C THR A 181 3.16 -14.09 56.52
N ALA A 182 2.59 -13.45 55.51
CA ALA A 182 2.90 -12.06 55.18
C ALA A 182 1.62 -11.26 54.86
N VAL A 183 1.69 -9.96 55.11
CA VAL A 183 0.73 -8.96 54.65
C VAL A 183 1.46 -7.74 54.10
N LEU A 184 0.86 -7.10 53.10
CA LEU A 184 1.29 -5.81 52.57
C LEU A 184 0.34 -4.72 53.10
N THR A 185 0.90 -3.63 53.61
CA THR A 185 0.17 -2.41 53.94
C THR A 185 0.60 -1.31 52.97
N PHE A 186 -0.36 -0.79 52.19
CA PHE A 186 -0.17 0.29 51.21
C PHE A 186 -1.39 1.22 51.26
N LYS A 187 -1.16 2.53 51.23
CA LYS A 187 -2.22 3.58 51.36
C LYS A 187 -3.23 3.33 52.49
N ASP A 188 -2.72 3.05 53.69
CA ASP A 188 -3.49 2.71 54.91
C ASP A 188 -4.41 1.47 54.78
N GLN A 189 -4.28 0.66 53.73
CA GLN A 189 -5.00 -0.60 53.55
C GLN A 189 -4.05 -1.80 53.66
N THR A 190 -4.52 -2.86 54.31
CA THR A 190 -3.75 -4.11 54.48
C THR A 190 -4.33 -5.21 53.60
N TYR A 191 -3.45 -5.88 52.86
CA TYR A 191 -3.76 -6.94 51.91
C TYR A 191 -3.09 -8.25 52.38
N GLU A 192 -3.90 -9.30 52.54
CA GLU A 192 -3.43 -10.65 52.85
C GLU A 192 -2.88 -11.33 51.59
N THR A 193 -1.82 -12.13 51.73
CA THR A 193 -1.29 -12.90 50.60
C THR A 193 -2.22 -14.06 50.24
N LEU A 194 -2.55 -14.19 48.96
CA LEU A 194 -3.50 -15.19 48.50
C LEU A 194 -2.89 -16.60 48.40
N TYR A 195 -1.56 -16.70 48.20
CA TYR A 195 -0.86 -17.96 47.95
C TYR A 195 0.57 -17.97 48.51
N GLY A 196 0.79 -18.71 49.59
CA GLY A 196 2.13 -18.98 50.13
C GLY A 196 2.74 -17.85 50.96
N SER A 197 4.05 -17.92 51.16
CA SER A 197 4.83 -17.05 52.05
C SER A 197 5.55 -15.89 51.36
N SER A 198 5.39 -15.76 50.04
CA SER A 198 5.80 -14.61 49.24
C SER A 198 4.64 -13.62 49.12
N ILE A 199 4.93 -12.31 49.07
CA ILE A 199 3.90 -11.30 48.87
C ILE A 199 3.53 -11.20 47.39
N ASP A 200 2.28 -11.55 47.07
CA ASP A 200 1.67 -11.35 45.75
C ASP A 200 0.27 -10.73 45.93
N VAL A 201 0.14 -9.46 45.55
CA VAL A 201 -1.04 -8.62 45.73
C VAL A 201 -1.32 -7.89 44.42
N ASN A 202 -2.43 -8.24 43.77
CA ASN A 202 -2.93 -7.54 42.60
C ASN A 202 -4.27 -6.86 42.93
N GLN A 203 -4.30 -5.54 42.89
CA GLN A 203 -5.48 -4.69 43.07
C GLN A 203 -5.76 -3.81 41.83
N VAL A 204 -5.13 -4.12 40.69
CA VAL A 204 -5.36 -3.38 39.44
C VAL A 204 -6.75 -3.71 38.90
N LYS A 205 -7.62 -2.69 38.86
CA LYS A 205 -8.90 -2.74 38.16
C LYS A 205 -8.67 -2.29 36.71
N ASP A 206 -8.50 -3.26 35.81
CA ASP A 206 -8.39 -3.01 34.38
C ASP A 206 -9.78 -2.98 33.72
N ASN A 207 -10.20 -1.79 33.27
CA ASN A 207 -11.40 -1.56 32.47
C ASN A 207 -11.04 -1.17 31.02
N GLY A 208 -9.81 -1.41 30.58
CA GLY A 208 -9.38 -1.12 29.20
C GLY A 208 -10.21 -1.88 28.16
N PHE A 209 -10.22 -1.39 26.93
CA PHE A 209 -10.90 -2.03 25.80
C PHE A 209 -10.13 -3.29 25.35
N ASP A 210 -10.84 -4.30 24.85
CA ASP A 210 -10.20 -5.47 24.23
C ASP A 210 -9.51 -5.11 22.90
N SER A 211 -9.95 -4.03 22.27
CA SER A 211 -9.80 -3.69 20.85
C SER A 211 -9.75 -2.19 20.65
N ILE A 212 -8.87 -1.73 19.75
CA ILE A 212 -8.94 -0.39 19.17
C ILE A 212 -8.66 -0.47 17.67
N ASP A 213 -9.62 -0.08 16.83
CA ASP A 213 -9.37 0.14 15.40
C ASP A 213 -9.21 1.65 15.14
N VAL A 214 -8.22 2.05 14.34
CA VAL A 214 -8.06 3.42 13.82
C VAL A 214 -8.18 3.38 12.31
N VAL A 215 -9.08 4.18 11.73
CA VAL A 215 -9.22 4.35 10.27
C VAL A 215 -8.87 5.78 9.92
N ILE A 216 -7.92 5.98 9.00
CA ILE A 216 -7.55 7.29 8.45
C ILE A 216 -7.90 7.29 6.97
N LEU A 217 -8.81 8.18 6.58
CA LEU A 217 -9.26 8.40 5.21
C LEU A 217 -8.81 9.80 4.74
N PRO A 218 -7.74 9.90 3.93
CA PRO A 218 -7.35 11.13 3.26
C PRO A 218 -8.30 11.44 2.10
N ASN A 219 -8.71 12.70 1.99
CA ASN A 219 -9.59 13.21 0.93
C ASN A 219 -8.76 13.86 -0.20
N GLU A 220 -9.38 13.99 -1.38
CA GLU A 220 -8.75 14.64 -2.55
C GLU A 220 -8.41 16.12 -2.36
N ASP A 221 -9.10 16.80 -1.42
CA ASP A 221 -8.85 18.21 -1.09
C ASP A 221 -7.73 18.41 -0.04
N GLY A 222 -7.08 17.32 0.38
CA GLY A 222 -6.00 17.33 1.38
C GLY A 222 -6.47 17.23 2.83
N THR A 223 -7.78 17.26 3.09
CA THR A 223 -8.35 17.01 4.42
C THR A 223 -8.38 15.52 4.76
N TYR A 224 -8.69 15.19 6.00
CA TYR A 224 -8.80 13.81 6.48
C TYR A 224 -10.11 13.61 7.24
N GLU A 225 -10.75 12.46 7.04
CA GLU A 225 -11.72 11.89 7.98
C GLU A 225 -11.02 10.79 8.79
N VAL A 226 -11.14 10.84 10.11
CA VAL A 226 -10.49 9.88 11.02
C VAL A 226 -11.52 9.27 11.95
N GLY A 227 -11.47 7.95 12.11
CA GLY A 227 -12.25 7.21 13.08
C GLY A 227 -11.36 6.46 14.06
N VAL A 228 -11.77 6.43 15.33
CA VAL A 228 -11.24 5.52 16.36
C VAL A 228 -12.40 4.71 16.94
N ARG A 229 -12.34 3.37 16.85
CA ARG A 229 -13.36 2.46 17.39
C ARG A 229 -12.80 1.67 18.56
N LEU A 230 -13.30 1.96 19.74
CA LEU A 230 -13.01 1.25 20.98
C LEU A 230 -14.00 0.07 21.09
N SER A 231 -13.54 -1.19 21.25
CA SER A 231 -14.46 -2.36 21.30
C SER A 231 -14.20 -3.31 22.47
N ARG A 232 -15.27 -4.02 22.88
CA ARG A 232 -15.23 -5.06 23.94
C ARG A 232 -15.88 -6.36 23.46
N ARG A 233 -15.29 -7.50 23.80
CA ARG A 233 -15.77 -8.85 23.42
C ARG A 233 -17.17 -9.17 23.95
N THR A 234 -17.56 -8.54 25.05
CA THR A 234 -18.86 -8.69 25.72
C THR A 234 -19.46 -7.33 26.01
N GLU A 235 -20.79 -7.23 25.96
CA GLU A 235 -21.52 -6.05 26.46
C GLU A 235 -21.15 -5.81 27.93
N PRO A 236 -20.67 -4.60 28.30
CA PRO A 236 -20.29 -4.31 29.67
C PRO A 236 -21.50 -4.09 30.59
N GLU A 237 -21.25 -3.92 31.89
CA GLU A 237 -22.28 -3.51 32.85
C GLU A 237 -22.48 -1.99 32.84
N GLU A 238 -23.61 -1.51 33.39
CA GLU A 238 -24.02 -0.09 33.39
C GLU A 238 -22.94 0.87 33.93
N GLU A 239 -22.14 0.44 34.92
CA GLU A 239 -21.07 1.25 35.48
C GLU A 239 -19.85 1.38 34.56
N LEU A 240 -19.57 0.37 33.72
CA LEU A 240 -18.52 0.47 32.70
C LEU A 240 -19.00 1.29 31.50
N HIS A 241 -20.28 1.20 31.11
CA HIS A 241 -20.83 2.09 30.09
C HIS A 241 -20.67 3.58 30.47
N LYS A 242 -20.96 3.94 31.73
CA LYS A 242 -20.75 5.30 32.25
C LYS A 242 -19.28 5.72 32.20
N LEU A 243 -18.37 4.80 32.52
CA LEU A 243 -16.93 5.06 32.43
C LEU A 243 -16.47 5.29 30.98
N ASP A 244 -17.01 4.53 30.03
CA ASP A 244 -16.76 4.70 28.59
C ASP A 244 -17.39 6.01 28.06
N ASP A 245 -18.56 6.44 28.59
CA ASP A 245 -19.17 7.74 28.30
C ASP A 245 -18.31 8.91 28.84
N GLU A 246 -17.87 8.82 30.10
CA GLU A 246 -17.00 9.81 30.73
C GLU A 246 -15.62 9.86 30.06
N LEU A 247 -15.11 8.73 29.56
CA LEU A 247 -13.89 8.65 28.76
C LEU A 247 -14.01 9.57 27.54
N ILE A 248 -14.99 9.29 26.68
CA ILE A 248 -15.21 9.98 25.41
C ILE A 248 -15.56 11.47 25.63
N ALA A 249 -16.40 11.77 26.62
CA ALA A 249 -16.83 13.13 26.92
C ALA A 249 -15.71 14.08 27.42
N SER A 250 -14.52 13.57 27.74
CA SER A 250 -13.35 14.41 28.08
C SER A 250 -12.24 14.42 27.02
N ILE A 251 -12.46 13.80 25.86
CA ILE A 251 -11.55 13.95 24.71
C ILE A 251 -11.78 15.34 24.13
N ASP A 252 -10.80 16.23 24.31
CA ASP A 252 -10.88 17.63 23.86
C ASP A 252 -10.47 17.74 22.39
N VAL A 253 -11.35 17.27 21.49
CA VAL A 253 -11.14 17.30 20.04
C VAL A 253 -12.27 18.07 19.35
N ASP A 254 -11.92 19.18 18.71
CA ASP A 254 -12.84 19.97 17.91
C ASP A 254 -13.39 19.15 16.74
N GLY A 255 -14.72 19.01 16.70
CA GLY A 255 -15.45 18.25 15.69
C GLY A 255 -15.64 16.77 16.01
N LEU A 256 -15.26 16.29 17.21
CA LEU A 256 -15.47 14.89 17.61
C LEU A 256 -16.97 14.53 17.63
N THR A 257 -17.34 13.48 16.91
CA THR A 257 -18.70 12.91 16.90
C THR A 257 -18.70 11.46 17.33
N GLU A 258 -19.65 11.07 18.18
CA GLU A 258 -19.83 9.71 18.65
C GLU A 258 -21.03 9.04 17.93
N GLY A 259 -20.89 7.77 17.55
CA GLY A 259 -21.98 6.96 17.01
C GLY A 259 -21.51 5.85 16.07
N PRO A 260 -22.43 5.12 15.43
CA PRO A 260 -22.06 4.15 14.40
C PRO A 260 -21.43 4.87 13.20
N SER A 261 -20.11 4.72 13.04
CA SER A 261 -19.36 5.25 11.89
C SER A 261 -19.32 4.25 10.74
N THR A 262 -19.52 4.74 9.51
CA THR A 262 -19.42 3.97 8.26
C THR A 262 -17.99 3.68 7.83
N LEU A 263 -16.98 4.30 8.47
CA LEU A 263 -15.56 4.04 8.20
C LEU A 263 -15.13 2.61 8.56
N PHE A 264 -15.84 1.96 9.48
CA PHE A 264 -15.47 0.65 9.97
C PHE A 264 -16.32 -0.48 9.37
N SER A 265 -15.64 -1.52 8.89
CA SER A 265 -16.27 -2.80 8.56
C SER A 265 -16.81 -3.50 9.82
N SER A 266 -17.74 -4.44 9.64
CA SER A 266 -18.28 -5.25 10.73
C SER A 266 -17.21 -6.17 11.34
N ASN A 267 -17.26 -6.33 12.66
CA ASN A 267 -16.37 -7.19 13.43
C ASN A 267 -17.17 -7.97 14.49
N ASP A 268 -16.65 -9.12 14.93
CA ASP A 268 -17.35 -10.08 15.80
C ASP A 268 -17.35 -9.73 17.31
N MET A 269 -17.09 -8.46 17.69
CA MET A 269 -17.21 -8.04 19.09
C MET A 269 -18.67 -7.74 19.45
N ALA A 270 -18.99 -7.75 20.74
CA ALA A 270 -20.35 -7.48 21.20
C ALA A 270 -20.67 -5.98 21.35
N TYR A 271 -19.65 -5.16 21.68
CA TYR A 271 -19.81 -3.76 22.05
C TYR A 271 -18.78 -2.87 21.36
N HIS A 272 -19.21 -1.69 20.91
CA HIS A 272 -18.39 -0.71 20.19
C HIS A 272 -18.72 0.72 20.61
N ARG A 273 -17.67 1.54 20.67
CA ARG A 273 -17.75 2.99 20.82
C ARG A 273 -16.87 3.66 19.76
N PRO A 274 -17.42 3.92 18.56
CA PRO A 274 -16.73 4.67 17.53
C PRO A 274 -16.86 6.17 17.81
N VAL A 275 -15.73 6.86 17.73
CA VAL A 275 -15.64 8.32 17.65
C VAL A 275 -14.97 8.69 16.32
N THR A 276 -15.40 9.79 15.71
CA THR A 276 -14.83 10.30 14.46
C THR A 276 -14.58 11.79 14.55
N PHE A 277 -13.60 12.28 13.80
CA PHE A 277 -13.30 13.70 13.63
C PHE A 277 -12.76 13.97 12.23
N THR A 278 -12.72 15.23 11.83
CA THR A 278 -12.02 15.68 10.62
C THR A 278 -10.77 16.48 10.97
N ALA A 279 -9.81 16.52 10.05
CA ALA A 279 -8.59 17.31 10.16
C ALA A 279 -8.27 17.97 8.81
N ALA A 280 -7.71 19.18 8.83
CA ALA A 280 -7.38 19.96 7.64
C ALA A 280 -6.06 19.52 6.99
N ASP A 281 -5.14 18.95 7.78
CA ASP A 281 -3.82 18.48 7.37
C ASP A 281 -3.32 17.35 8.29
N ALA A 282 -2.14 16.81 8.00
CA ALA A 282 -1.54 15.71 8.76
C ALA A 282 -1.11 16.11 10.18
N ASP A 283 -0.71 17.37 10.41
CA ASP A 283 -0.32 17.86 11.73
C ASP A 283 -1.55 17.93 12.65
N GLU A 284 -2.73 18.27 12.12
CA GLU A 284 -3.99 18.21 12.86
C GLU A 284 -4.48 16.77 13.11
N VAL A 285 -4.21 15.81 12.21
CA VAL A 285 -4.46 14.37 12.49
C VAL A 285 -3.61 13.89 13.66
N ASP A 286 -2.32 14.19 13.65
CA ASP A 286 -1.38 13.85 14.73
C ASP A 286 -1.83 14.40 16.09
N ALA A 287 -2.11 15.71 16.14
CA ALA A 287 -2.54 16.37 17.36
C ALA A 287 -3.86 15.80 17.91
N LYS A 288 -4.84 15.51 17.04
CA LYS A 288 -6.14 14.95 17.45
C LYS A 288 -6.04 13.49 17.88
N LEU A 289 -5.19 12.67 17.25
CA LEU A 289 -4.92 11.31 17.74
C LEU A 289 -4.23 11.33 19.12
N ASN A 290 -3.26 12.22 19.34
CA ASN A 290 -2.67 12.40 20.68
C ASN A 290 -3.72 12.86 21.72
N ALA A 291 -4.69 13.70 21.35
CA ALA A 291 -5.80 14.05 22.26
C ALA A 291 -6.73 12.85 22.59
N VAL A 292 -6.86 11.85 21.71
CA VAL A 292 -7.61 10.61 21.96
C VAL A 292 -6.82 9.60 22.80
N PHE A 293 -5.56 9.34 22.47
CA PHE A 293 -4.74 8.27 23.07
C PHE A 293 -3.89 8.72 24.28
N GLY A 294 -3.62 10.02 24.40
CA GLY A 294 -2.70 10.63 25.36
C GLY A 294 -1.52 11.33 24.67
N GLU A 295 -0.90 12.27 25.36
CA GLU A 295 0.30 12.98 24.89
C GLU A 295 1.45 12.00 24.58
N ASP A 296 2.12 12.18 23.45
CA ASP A 296 3.17 11.31 22.88
C ASP A 296 2.74 9.84 22.61
N MET A 297 1.43 9.56 22.51
CA MET A 297 0.89 8.21 22.26
C MET A 297 0.56 7.95 20.79
N ALA A 298 0.54 8.97 19.93
CA ALA A 298 0.38 8.83 18.49
C ALA A 298 1.46 9.62 17.74
N GLU A 299 1.82 9.15 16.56
CA GLU A 299 2.55 9.91 15.55
C GLU A 299 1.84 9.70 14.20
N PHE A 300 1.60 10.77 13.45
CA PHE A 300 1.15 10.70 12.06
C PHE A 300 1.91 11.69 11.18
N SER A 301 2.23 11.24 9.97
CA SER A 301 2.91 12.07 8.96
C SER A 301 2.44 11.69 7.57
N ALA A 302 2.37 12.70 6.70
CA ALA A 302 2.09 12.56 5.28
C ALA A 302 3.20 13.25 4.49
N THR A 303 3.92 12.50 3.65
CA THR A 303 4.99 13.04 2.80
C THR A 303 4.73 12.73 1.33
N GLN A 304 5.04 13.67 0.46
CA GLN A 304 4.83 13.55 -0.98
C GLN A 304 6.15 13.77 -1.71
N GLU A 305 6.60 12.79 -2.50
CA GLU A 305 7.88 12.81 -3.20
C GLU A 305 7.74 12.51 -4.71
N ARG A 306 8.71 12.94 -5.53
CA ARG A 306 8.79 12.60 -6.96
C ARG A 306 9.16 11.13 -7.09
N ARG A 307 8.37 10.34 -7.81
CA ARG A 307 8.81 9.01 -8.26
C ARG A 307 9.90 9.14 -9.33
N SER A 308 11.08 8.57 -9.08
CA SER A 308 12.18 8.63 -10.06
C SER A 308 11.84 7.86 -11.35
N GLY A 309 11.95 8.50 -12.51
CA GLY A 309 11.76 7.89 -13.83
C GLY A 309 10.31 7.59 -14.22
N HIS A 310 9.33 8.24 -13.58
CA HIS A 310 7.91 8.10 -13.86
C HIS A 310 7.19 9.44 -13.67
N LEU A 311 6.10 9.69 -14.41
CA LEU A 311 5.24 10.86 -14.22
C LEU A 311 4.19 10.60 -13.12
N GLN A 312 4.69 10.36 -11.92
CA GLN A 312 3.92 9.99 -10.74
C GLN A 312 4.51 10.66 -9.48
N MET A 313 3.64 11.05 -8.54
CA MET A 313 4.02 11.33 -7.15
C MET A 313 3.91 10.05 -6.34
N GLU A 314 4.81 9.83 -5.39
CA GLU A 314 4.63 8.86 -4.32
C GLU A 314 4.13 9.62 -3.08
N GLN A 315 2.95 9.24 -2.57
CA GLN A 315 2.41 9.72 -1.31
C GLN A 315 2.61 8.64 -0.27
N THR A 316 3.35 8.99 0.77
CA THR A 316 3.60 8.13 1.93
C THR A 316 2.81 8.65 3.12
N TYR A 317 2.17 7.74 3.85
CA TYR A 317 1.63 7.96 5.18
C TYR A 317 2.40 7.06 6.15
N ALA A 318 2.96 7.63 7.20
CA ALA A 318 3.73 6.90 8.19
C ALA A 318 3.41 7.39 9.60
N GLY A 319 3.42 6.47 10.56
CA GLY A 319 3.03 6.82 11.93
C GLY A 319 3.03 5.64 12.89
N LYS A 320 2.61 5.92 14.12
CA LYS A 320 2.36 4.91 15.15
C LYS A 320 1.17 5.29 16.03
N VAL A 321 0.48 4.29 16.57
CA VAL A 321 -0.53 4.47 17.61
C VAL A 321 -0.22 3.52 18.76
N ASN A 322 0.01 4.07 19.95
CA ASN A 322 0.19 3.32 21.19
C ASN A 322 -1.14 3.26 21.96
N PRO A 323 -1.83 2.11 21.97
CA PRO A 323 -3.16 1.97 22.59
C PRO A 323 -3.11 1.82 24.12
N SER A 324 -1.93 1.75 24.76
CA SER A 324 -1.77 1.21 26.12
C SER A 324 -2.53 1.94 27.24
N ASN A 325 -2.84 3.23 27.07
CA ASN A 325 -3.71 3.99 27.99
C ASN A 325 -5.18 3.57 27.93
N LEU A 326 -5.63 3.06 26.78
CA LEU A 326 -7.02 2.74 26.47
C LEU A 326 -7.30 1.23 26.43
N CYS A 327 -6.33 0.41 26.03
CA CYS A 327 -6.44 -1.03 25.88
C CYS A 327 -6.29 -1.80 27.21
N SER A 328 -6.86 -3.00 27.34
CA SER A 328 -6.62 -3.89 28.49
C SER A 328 -5.18 -4.47 28.50
N ASN A 329 -4.64 -4.69 29.69
CA ASN A 329 -3.36 -5.38 29.91
C ASN A 329 -3.41 -6.88 29.57
N TYR A 330 -4.60 -7.50 29.52
CA TYR A 330 -4.77 -8.93 29.24
C TYR A 330 -5.04 -9.23 27.76
N TYR A 331 -5.78 -8.35 27.08
CA TYR A 331 -6.07 -8.44 25.66
C TYR A 331 -6.12 -7.04 25.06
N CYS A 332 -5.21 -6.77 24.13
CA CYS A 332 -5.26 -5.61 23.27
C CYS A 332 -4.96 -6.06 21.85
N TRP A 333 -5.88 -5.80 20.92
CA TRP A 333 -5.58 -5.75 19.50
C TRP A 333 -5.80 -4.32 19.03
N ALA A 334 -4.74 -3.72 18.48
CA ALA A 334 -4.79 -2.40 17.89
C ALA A 334 -4.49 -2.54 16.40
N ASP A 335 -5.47 -2.19 15.59
CA ASP A 335 -5.34 -2.15 14.13
C ASP A 335 -5.38 -0.71 13.65
N VAL A 336 -4.43 -0.32 12.80
CA VAL A 336 -4.49 0.96 12.07
C VAL A 336 -4.62 0.67 10.59
N ASP A 337 -5.69 1.18 9.99
CA ASP A 337 -6.05 1.10 8.59
C ASP A 337 -5.92 2.51 7.95
N VAL A 338 -4.96 2.70 7.04
CA VAL A 338 -4.88 3.93 6.21
C VAL A 338 -5.41 3.62 4.81
N LEU A 339 -6.39 4.40 4.36
CA LEU A 339 -7.05 4.25 3.06
C LEU A 339 -6.47 5.24 2.04
N SER A 340 -6.65 4.99 0.74
CA SER A 340 -6.27 5.93 -0.32
C SER A 340 -7.44 6.84 -0.73
N PRO A 341 -7.19 8.11 -1.12
CA PRO A 341 -8.21 8.99 -1.69
C PRO A 341 -8.97 8.34 -2.86
N GLY A 342 -10.26 8.65 -2.97
CA GLY A 342 -11.13 8.20 -4.06
C GLY A 342 -11.85 6.86 -3.84
N ASN A 343 -11.40 6.00 -2.91
CA ASN A 343 -11.97 4.67 -2.71
C ASN A 343 -13.17 4.63 -1.73
N ASN A 344 -14.15 5.52 -1.92
CA ASN A 344 -15.26 5.73 -0.99
C ASN A 344 -16.50 4.83 -1.21
N GLU A 345 -16.49 3.91 -2.18
CA GLU A 345 -17.59 2.96 -2.40
C GLU A 345 -17.11 1.50 -2.47
N GLN A 346 -17.62 0.68 -1.53
CA GLN A 346 -17.52 -0.80 -1.45
C GLN A 346 -16.28 -1.40 -0.75
N TYR A 347 -16.28 -1.38 0.59
CA TYR A 347 -15.50 -2.31 1.42
C TYR A 347 -16.31 -3.56 1.83
N GLU A 348 -16.76 -4.32 0.84
CA GLU A 348 -16.92 -5.77 0.98
C GLU A 348 -16.16 -6.45 -0.17
N LEU A 349 -15.38 -7.48 0.18
CA LEU A 349 -14.63 -8.39 -0.70
C LEU A 349 -13.23 -7.91 -1.18
N LEU A 350 -12.28 -8.81 -0.92
CA LEU A 350 -10.93 -8.96 -1.51
C LEU A 350 -9.75 -8.34 -0.73
N PHE A 351 -9.06 -9.23 -0.01
CA PHE A 351 -7.66 -9.07 0.36
C PHE A 351 -6.78 -9.04 -0.90
N ASP A 352 -6.38 -7.85 -1.35
CA ASP A 352 -5.01 -7.56 -1.80
C ASP A 352 -4.82 -6.04 -1.98
N SER A 353 -4.10 -5.42 -1.04
CA SER A 353 -3.42 -4.10 -1.11
C SER A 353 -4.13 -2.92 -1.82
N LEU A 354 -5.06 -2.23 -1.14
CA LEU A 354 -5.40 -0.81 -1.39
C LEU A 354 -5.55 0.03 -0.09
N GLY A 355 -5.23 -0.57 1.06
CA GLY A 355 -5.06 0.09 2.34
C GLY A 355 -4.11 -0.75 3.19
N TYR A 356 -3.39 -0.12 4.13
CA TYR A 356 -2.40 -0.79 4.96
C TYR A 356 -2.95 -1.04 6.36
N ARG A 357 -2.97 -2.32 6.77
CA ARG A 357 -3.36 -2.75 8.12
C ARG A 357 -2.13 -3.23 8.89
N THR A 358 -1.86 -2.59 10.03
CA THR A 358 -0.87 -3.03 11.01
C THR A 358 -1.53 -3.49 12.30
N SER A 359 -1.02 -4.57 12.90
CA SER A 359 -1.42 -5.03 14.24
C SER A 359 -0.43 -4.66 15.35
N THR A 360 0.64 -3.92 15.02
CA THR A 360 1.64 -3.40 15.98
C THR A 360 1.42 -1.94 16.35
N GLY A 361 0.45 -1.27 15.72
CA GLY A 361 0.22 0.17 15.84
C GLY A 361 1.17 1.02 14.98
N GLU A 362 2.35 0.52 14.58
CA GLU A 362 3.29 1.18 13.66
C GLU A 362 2.96 0.87 12.20
N PHE A 363 2.90 1.89 11.34
CA PHE A 363 2.59 1.76 9.92
C PHE A 363 3.43 2.67 9.01
N GLU A 364 3.68 2.19 7.80
CA GLU A 364 4.20 2.95 6.67
C GLU A 364 3.51 2.43 5.40
N PHE A 365 2.84 3.32 4.67
CA PHE A 365 2.12 3.02 3.45
C PHE A 365 2.45 4.04 2.39
N THR A 366 2.92 3.59 1.22
CA THR A 366 3.20 4.44 0.06
C THR A 366 2.38 3.98 -1.13
N TYR A 367 1.72 4.91 -1.81
CA TYR A 367 1.03 4.68 -3.06
C TYR A 367 1.43 5.72 -4.12
N ALA A 368 1.38 5.31 -5.39
CA ALA A 368 1.70 6.18 -6.51
C ALA A 368 0.44 6.88 -7.03
N MET A 369 0.47 8.19 -7.11
CA MET A 369 -0.56 9.02 -7.75
C MET A 369 -0.07 9.44 -9.14
N PRO A 370 -0.78 9.12 -10.23
CA PRO A 370 -0.44 9.60 -11.55
C PRO A 370 -0.61 11.12 -11.65
N VAL A 371 0.23 11.75 -12.46
CA VAL A 371 -0.02 13.14 -12.89
C VAL A 371 -1.27 13.14 -13.77
N ASN A 372 -2.24 14.02 -13.47
CA ASN A 372 -3.45 14.19 -14.28
C ASN A 372 -3.27 15.38 -15.23
N PHE A 373 -3.10 15.10 -16.52
CA PHE A 373 -3.11 16.12 -17.55
C PHE A 373 -4.54 16.59 -17.89
N GLU A 374 -4.69 17.88 -18.16
CA GLU A 374 -5.97 18.52 -18.51
C GLU A 374 -6.40 18.18 -19.95
N SER A 375 -5.47 18.22 -20.90
CA SER A 375 -5.67 17.74 -22.27
C SER A 375 -4.39 17.21 -22.89
N LEU A 376 -4.56 16.38 -23.92
CA LEU A 376 -3.53 15.95 -24.85
C LEU A 376 -4.07 16.17 -26.27
N ASP A 377 -3.39 17.01 -27.03
CA ASP A 377 -3.78 17.45 -28.37
C ASP A 377 -2.72 16.95 -29.38
N VAL A 378 -3.07 16.00 -30.24
CA VAL A 378 -2.14 15.35 -31.20
C VAL A 378 -2.44 15.80 -32.62
N LYS A 379 -1.54 16.55 -33.24
CA LYS A 379 -1.68 17.03 -34.61
C LYS A 379 -0.63 16.44 -35.55
N MET A 380 -1.06 15.76 -36.61
CA MET A 380 -0.20 15.25 -37.68
C MET A 380 -0.48 16.00 -38.99
N ASP A 381 0.54 16.62 -39.58
CA ASP A 381 0.47 17.27 -40.89
C ASP A 381 1.27 16.46 -41.92
N VAL A 382 0.62 16.01 -43.01
CA VAL A 382 1.23 15.26 -44.12
C VAL A 382 1.35 16.14 -45.36
N SER A 383 2.57 16.53 -45.72
CA SER A 383 2.84 17.38 -46.89
C SER A 383 2.45 16.74 -48.23
N MET A 384 2.31 17.55 -49.29
CA MET A 384 2.13 17.05 -50.68
C MET A 384 3.29 16.16 -51.16
N SER A 385 4.46 16.27 -50.52
CA SER A 385 5.65 15.44 -50.74
C SER A 385 5.69 14.17 -49.89
N ARG A 386 4.61 13.86 -49.13
CA ARG A 386 4.46 12.72 -48.22
C ARG A 386 5.33 12.75 -46.95
N ALA A 387 6.25 13.70 -46.81
CA ALA A 387 6.90 13.98 -45.52
C ALA A 387 5.86 14.48 -44.50
N TRP A 388 6.00 14.08 -43.24
CA TRP A 388 5.06 14.41 -42.17
C TRP A 388 5.74 15.12 -41.00
N THR A 389 4.94 15.86 -40.22
CA THR A 389 5.31 16.39 -38.90
C THR A 389 4.23 16.03 -37.89
N LEU A 390 4.64 15.70 -36.67
CA LEU A 390 3.76 15.45 -35.53
C LEU A 390 4.00 16.53 -34.47
N GLU A 391 2.93 17.07 -33.92
CA GLU A 391 2.91 18.03 -32.83
C GLU A 391 2.01 17.46 -31.73
N ILE A 392 2.52 17.40 -30.50
CA ILE A 392 1.80 16.87 -29.34
C ILE A 392 1.86 17.94 -28.27
N ASP A 393 0.73 18.58 -28.00
CA ASP A 393 0.58 19.52 -26.90
C ASP A 393 -0.02 18.77 -25.69
N VAL A 394 0.64 18.84 -24.54
CA VAL A 394 0.14 18.25 -23.28
C VAL A 394 -0.04 19.37 -22.26
N VAL A 395 -1.22 19.46 -21.64
CA VAL A 395 -1.58 20.57 -20.74
C VAL A 395 -1.65 20.11 -19.29
N LEU A 396 -0.98 20.81 -18.38
CA LEU A 396 -0.89 20.50 -16.95
C LEU A 396 -1.36 21.69 -16.10
N ASP A 397 -2.11 21.44 -15.02
CA ASP A 397 -2.45 22.47 -14.03
C ASP A 397 -1.25 22.76 -13.13
N THR A 398 -0.71 23.98 -13.20
CA THR A 398 0.47 24.36 -12.42
C THR A 398 0.16 24.63 -10.96
N ASN A 399 -1.10 24.88 -10.58
CA ASN A 399 -1.48 25.10 -9.19
C ASN A 399 -1.46 23.79 -8.39
N GLN A 400 -1.74 22.66 -9.06
CA GLN A 400 -1.70 21.32 -8.45
C GLN A 400 -0.30 20.68 -8.54
N TYR A 401 0.46 20.95 -9.61
CA TYR A 401 1.68 20.22 -9.95
C TYR A 401 2.93 21.11 -10.07
N GLU A 402 3.02 22.23 -9.34
CA GLU A 402 4.16 23.18 -9.38
C GLU A 402 5.52 22.50 -9.14
N SER A 403 5.58 21.55 -8.20
CA SER A 403 6.80 20.79 -7.85
C SER A 403 7.25 19.78 -8.93
N LEU A 404 6.42 19.52 -9.94
CA LEU A 404 6.66 18.55 -11.01
C LEU A 404 6.96 19.18 -12.37
N LEU A 405 6.97 20.51 -12.51
CA LEU A 405 7.10 21.13 -13.83
C LEU A 405 8.42 20.77 -14.52
N ASP A 406 9.54 20.81 -13.80
CA ASP A 406 10.86 20.42 -14.31
C ASP A 406 10.93 18.91 -14.64
N VAL A 407 10.19 18.08 -13.89
CA VAL A 407 10.08 16.63 -14.09
C VAL A 407 9.37 16.31 -15.38
N VAL A 408 8.22 16.96 -15.60
CA VAL A 408 7.40 16.76 -16.80
C VAL A 408 8.14 17.28 -18.03
N GLU A 409 8.87 18.39 -17.92
CA GLU A 409 9.73 18.86 -19.02
C GLU A 409 10.86 17.86 -19.33
N GLU A 410 11.54 17.31 -18.31
CA GLU A 410 12.61 16.30 -18.46
C GLU A 410 12.11 15.03 -19.18
N GLU A 411 11.04 14.40 -18.68
CA GLU A 411 10.52 13.13 -19.20
C GLU A 411 9.87 13.29 -20.59
N LEU A 412 9.22 14.44 -20.88
CA LEU A 412 8.62 14.70 -22.19
C LEU A 412 9.63 15.22 -23.23
N THR A 413 10.86 15.59 -22.86
CA THR A 413 11.83 16.13 -23.82
C THR A 413 12.30 15.06 -24.82
N PRO A 414 12.04 15.21 -26.14
CA PRO A 414 12.61 14.32 -27.14
C PRO A 414 14.12 14.54 -27.28
N GLY A 415 14.87 13.49 -27.62
CA GLY A 415 16.29 13.61 -27.96
C GLY A 415 16.54 14.54 -29.16
N GLU A 416 17.74 15.13 -29.24
CA GLU A 416 18.08 16.16 -30.25
C GLU A 416 17.83 15.71 -31.70
N ASP A 417 17.99 14.42 -31.99
CA ASP A 417 17.76 13.84 -33.34
C ASP A 417 16.28 13.55 -33.64
N VAL A 418 15.41 13.53 -32.62
CA VAL A 418 13.97 13.19 -32.71
C VAL A 418 13.10 14.43 -32.94
N GLY A 419 13.34 15.51 -32.18
CA GLY A 419 12.44 16.66 -32.20
C GLY A 419 12.85 17.79 -31.25
N SER A 420 11.87 18.61 -30.89
CA SER A 420 12.04 19.72 -29.94
C SER A 420 10.80 19.90 -29.08
N ILE A 421 10.98 20.18 -27.80
CA ILE A 421 9.91 20.62 -26.88
C ILE A 421 9.93 22.15 -26.73
N LYS A 422 8.78 22.74 -26.39
CA LYS A 422 8.64 24.11 -25.90
C LYS A 422 7.60 24.16 -24.79
N THR A 423 7.81 25.03 -23.82
CA THR A 423 6.84 25.31 -22.76
C THR A 423 6.17 26.66 -22.94
N SER A 424 4.90 26.75 -22.55
CA SER A 424 4.14 28.00 -22.49
C SER A 424 3.22 28.00 -21.27
N ASP A 425 3.28 29.07 -20.47
CA ASP A 425 2.47 29.25 -19.26
C ASP A 425 1.32 30.24 -19.52
N ALA A 426 0.08 29.84 -19.24
CA ALA A 426 -1.10 30.68 -19.34
C ALA A 426 -2.20 30.22 -18.36
N ASP A 427 -2.91 31.17 -17.73
CA ASP A 427 -4.10 30.93 -16.91
C ASP A 427 -3.96 29.84 -15.82
N GLY A 428 -2.78 29.70 -15.22
CA GLY A 428 -2.48 28.68 -14.19
C GLY A 428 -2.21 27.28 -14.76
N LYS A 429 -1.92 27.18 -16.07
CA LYS A 429 -1.59 25.94 -16.76
C LYS A 429 -0.29 26.09 -17.55
N ARG A 430 0.43 24.97 -17.70
CA ARG A 430 1.60 24.84 -18.58
C ARG A 430 1.27 23.89 -19.73
N THR A 431 1.51 24.35 -20.95
CA THR A 431 1.48 23.50 -22.16
C THR A 431 2.90 23.09 -22.53
N TYR A 432 3.10 21.78 -22.74
CA TYR A 432 4.31 21.18 -23.27
C TYR A 432 4.09 20.83 -24.74
N SER A 433 4.65 21.61 -25.65
CA SER A 433 4.52 21.45 -27.10
C SER A 433 5.71 20.68 -27.67
N ILE A 434 5.52 19.39 -27.90
CA ILE A 434 6.51 18.49 -28.50
C ILE A 434 6.33 18.50 -30.01
N LYS A 435 7.39 18.74 -30.78
CA LYS A 435 7.36 18.73 -32.25
C LYS A 435 8.39 17.77 -32.83
N ILE A 436 7.92 16.85 -33.66
CA ILE A 436 8.69 15.76 -34.29
C ILE A 436 8.56 15.87 -35.82
N ALA A 437 9.65 15.59 -36.53
CA ALA A 437 9.69 15.54 -37.98
C ALA A 437 10.59 14.40 -38.46
N GLU A 438 10.12 13.61 -39.43
CA GLU A 438 10.90 12.54 -40.02
C GLU A 438 12.05 13.07 -40.89
N ASN A 439 13.21 12.42 -40.79
CA ASN A 439 14.28 12.48 -41.77
C ASN A 439 14.85 11.05 -42.02
N GLU A 440 15.74 10.91 -43.01
CA GLU A 440 16.28 9.59 -43.41
C GLU A 440 17.12 8.88 -42.33
N GLU A 441 17.51 9.58 -41.25
CA GLU A 441 18.45 9.10 -40.23
C GLU A 441 17.81 8.90 -38.84
N ASN A 442 16.60 9.44 -38.58
CA ASN A 442 16.00 9.46 -37.22
C ASN A 442 14.78 8.54 -36.98
N ALA A 443 14.37 7.74 -37.96
CA ALA A 443 13.16 6.91 -37.85
C ALA A 443 13.15 5.92 -36.67
N ASP A 444 14.30 5.29 -36.36
CA ASP A 444 14.43 4.37 -35.22
C ASP A 444 14.32 5.12 -33.87
N ALA A 445 14.92 6.30 -33.76
CA ALA A 445 14.86 7.13 -32.55
C ALA A 445 13.46 7.71 -32.30
N ILE A 446 12.73 8.07 -33.36
CA ILE A 446 11.31 8.45 -33.29
C ILE A 446 10.46 7.29 -32.74
N ALA A 447 10.71 6.06 -33.20
CA ALA A 447 9.99 4.88 -32.74
C ALA A 447 10.26 4.56 -31.27
N GLU A 448 11.53 4.67 -30.83
CA GLU A 448 11.92 4.48 -29.44
C GLU A 448 11.22 5.49 -28.50
N TYR A 449 11.16 6.77 -28.90
CA TYR A 449 10.50 7.82 -28.11
C TYR A 449 8.95 7.71 -28.07
N LEU A 450 8.29 7.36 -29.18
CA LEU A 450 6.81 7.39 -29.26
C LEU A 450 6.09 6.10 -28.84
N ASP A 451 6.74 4.93 -28.93
CA ASP A 451 6.08 3.63 -28.69
C ASP A 451 6.88 2.75 -27.70
N GLY A 452 8.17 3.05 -27.50
CA GLY A 452 9.09 2.22 -26.73
C GLY A 452 9.49 0.93 -27.47
N PRO A 453 10.25 0.02 -26.83
CA PRO A 453 10.89 -1.12 -27.50
C PRO A 453 9.95 -2.27 -27.93
N ARG A 454 8.64 -2.04 -28.08
CA ARG A 454 7.61 -3.11 -28.22
C ARG A 454 6.45 -2.84 -29.19
N ALA A 455 6.61 -2.05 -30.24
CA ALA A 455 5.65 -2.04 -31.36
C ALA A 455 6.29 -1.65 -32.70
N GLY A 456 5.49 -1.66 -33.77
CA GLY A 456 5.93 -1.29 -35.13
C GLY A 456 6.08 0.22 -35.29
N THR A 457 6.34 0.71 -36.50
CA THR A 457 6.52 2.15 -36.74
C THR A 457 5.26 2.94 -36.33
N PRO A 458 5.34 3.86 -35.35
CA PRO A 458 4.17 4.52 -34.76
C PRO A 458 3.55 5.54 -35.70
N VAL A 459 4.37 6.20 -36.52
CA VAL A 459 3.91 7.05 -37.62
C VAL A 459 4.42 6.46 -38.93
N ARG A 460 3.58 6.34 -39.95
CA ARG A 460 4.01 5.87 -41.27
C ARG A 460 3.22 6.51 -42.39
N VAL A 461 3.92 7.17 -43.32
CA VAL A 461 3.38 7.60 -44.61
C VAL A 461 4.09 6.83 -45.71
N ALA A 462 3.37 5.97 -46.44
CA ALA A 462 3.96 5.05 -47.40
C ALA A 462 3.22 5.07 -48.74
N GLU A 463 3.94 4.82 -49.84
CA GLU A 463 3.30 4.71 -51.15
C GLU A 463 2.31 3.53 -51.20
N ALA A 464 1.12 3.78 -51.76
CA ALA A 464 0.06 2.79 -51.84
C ALA A 464 0.45 1.61 -52.74
N SER A 465 -0.01 0.40 -52.40
CA SER A 465 0.23 -0.78 -53.22
C SER A 465 -0.47 -0.66 -54.58
N GLU A 466 -0.07 -1.46 -55.57
CA GLU A 466 -0.78 -1.50 -56.86
C GLU A 466 -2.26 -1.86 -56.69
N TYR A 467 -2.58 -2.72 -55.72
CA TYR A 467 -3.96 -3.09 -55.39
C TYR A 467 -4.76 -1.90 -54.84
N ASP A 468 -4.20 -1.13 -53.90
CA ASP A 468 -4.88 0.01 -53.29
C ASP A 468 -5.05 1.17 -54.29
N LYS A 469 -4.06 1.36 -55.17
CA LYS A 469 -4.14 2.29 -56.31
C LYS A 469 -5.29 1.94 -57.26
N GLU A 470 -5.46 0.66 -57.59
CA GLU A 470 -6.52 0.21 -58.51
C GLU A 470 -7.91 0.17 -57.86
N MET A 471 -8.02 -0.24 -56.59
CA MET A 471 -9.30 -0.45 -55.90
C MET A 471 -9.83 0.81 -55.17
N LEU A 472 -8.94 1.58 -54.55
CA LEU A 472 -9.29 2.75 -53.72
C LEU A 472 -8.95 4.09 -54.40
N GLY A 473 -8.16 4.07 -55.48
CA GLY A 473 -7.67 5.30 -56.12
C GLY A 473 -6.65 6.05 -55.26
N ALA A 474 -6.00 5.35 -54.33
CA ALA A 474 -5.07 5.93 -53.36
C ALA A 474 -3.65 6.07 -53.92
N ASP A 475 -2.98 7.18 -53.62
CA ASP A 475 -1.57 7.41 -53.97
C ASP A 475 -0.62 6.95 -52.85
N TYR A 476 -1.08 7.01 -51.60
CA TYR A 476 -0.32 6.66 -50.38
C TYR A 476 -1.26 6.25 -49.24
N SER A 477 -0.74 5.58 -48.21
CA SER A 477 -1.40 5.38 -46.93
C SER A 477 -0.75 6.21 -45.83
N VAL A 478 -1.53 6.52 -44.79
CA VAL A 478 -1.14 7.25 -43.58
C VAL A 478 -1.57 6.41 -42.38
N ARG A 479 -0.63 6.16 -41.48
CA ARG A 479 -0.86 5.44 -40.22
C ARG A 479 -0.38 6.29 -39.04
N LEU A 480 -1.19 6.37 -38.00
CA LEU A 480 -0.85 6.93 -36.70
C LEU A 480 -1.27 5.92 -35.62
N ASN A 481 -0.29 5.43 -34.85
CA ASN A 481 -0.46 4.49 -33.75
C ASN A 481 0.48 4.95 -32.62
N LEU A 482 -0.06 5.63 -31.61
CA LEU A 482 0.73 6.17 -30.48
C LEU A 482 0.37 5.44 -29.19
N SER A 483 1.36 4.85 -28.52
CA SER A 483 1.20 4.36 -27.16
C SER A 483 1.28 5.54 -26.18
N LEU A 484 0.14 6.15 -25.88
CA LEU A 484 0.05 7.23 -24.89
C LEU A 484 0.52 6.80 -23.50
N GLN A 485 0.34 5.52 -23.12
CA GLN A 485 0.89 4.98 -21.87
C GLN A 485 2.42 4.98 -21.85
N SER A 486 3.08 4.71 -22.99
CA SER A 486 4.53 4.79 -23.13
C SER A 486 5.00 6.25 -23.06
N LEU A 487 4.36 7.13 -23.84
CA LEU A 487 4.73 8.54 -23.97
C LEU A 487 4.54 9.35 -22.68
N LEU A 488 3.49 9.05 -21.91
CA LEU A 488 3.15 9.77 -20.68
C LEU A 488 3.65 9.05 -19.41
N SER A 489 4.51 8.02 -19.53
CA SER A 489 5.13 7.32 -18.39
C SER A 489 4.16 6.92 -17.26
N GLY A 490 2.94 6.52 -17.61
CA GLY A 490 1.89 6.10 -16.66
C GLY A 490 1.06 7.24 -16.03
N ALA A 491 1.12 8.46 -16.57
CA ALA A 491 0.21 9.55 -16.24
C ALA A 491 -1.17 9.42 -16.93
N SER A 492 -2.17 10.11 -16.37
CA SER A 492 -3.57 10.15 -16.82
C SER A 492 -3.87 11.45 -17.60
N VAL A 493 -4.97 11.48 -18.35
CA VAL A 493 -5.42 12.67 -19.08
C VAL A 493 -6.94 12.76 -19.11
N LYS A 494 -7.52 13.96 -18.97
CA LYS A 494 -8.98 14.18 -18.94
C LYS A 494 -9.60 14.30 -20.33
N GLN A 495 -8.86 14.80 -21.32
CA GLN A 495 -9.34 15.04 -22.68
C GLN A 495 -8.24 14.65 -23.69
N ILE A 496 -8.61 13.87 -24.72
CA ILE A 496 -7.76 13.58 -25.87
C ILE A 496 -8.42 14.15 -27.11
N ASP A 497 -7.71 15.02 -27.82
CA ASP A 497 -8.06 15.50 -29.15
C ASP A 497 -6.94 15.14 -30.12
N ALA A 498 -7.30 14.72 -31.34
CA ALA A 498 -6.32 14.39 -32.36
C ALA A 498 -6.80 14.76 -33.77
N GLU A 499 -5.88 15.25 -34.61
CA GLU A 499 -6.16 15.78 -35.94
C GLU A 499 -5.06 15.36 -36.93
N ILE A 500 -5.44 14.75 -38.06
CA ILE A 500 -4.54 14.38 -39.14
C ILE A 500 -4.92 15.15 -40.39
N ASN A 501 -4.03 16.01 -40.86
CA ASN A 501 -4.23 16.87 -42.03
C ASN A 501 -3.39 16.40 -43.23
N LEU A 502 -4.02 16.30 -44.39
CA LEU A 502 -3.34 16.11 -45.67
C LEU A 502 -3.06 17.46 -46.33
N GLY A 503 -1.94 17.54 -47.05
CA GLY A 503 -1.49 18.73 -47.76
C GLY A 503 -2.54 19.25 -48.76
N THR A 504 -2.47 20.56 -49.05
CA THR A 504 -3.48 21.22 -49.90
C THR A 504 -3.73 20.47 -51.22
N PHE A 505 -5.01 20.30 -51.57
CA PHE A 505 -5.51 19.52 -52.71
C PHE A 505 -5.43 17.99 -52.58
N HIS A 506 -4.92 17.46 -51.47
CA HIS A 506 -5.04 16.04 -51.14
C HIS A 506 -6.32 15.79 -50.35
N LYS A 507 -6.80 14.54 -50.39
CA LYS A 507 -7.95 14.07 -49.60
C LYS A 507 -7.84 12.58 -49.30
N PHE A 508 -8.49 12.14 -48.23
CA PHE A 508 -8.71 10.73 -47.98
C PHE A 508 -9.63 10.12 -49.06
N THR A 509 -9.39 8.86 -49.40
CA THR A 509 -10.15 8.11 -50.43
C THR A 509 -11.29 7.28 -49.87
N ASP A 510 -11.21 6.95 -48.58
CA ASP A 510 -12.28 6.33 -47.80
C ASP A 510 -12.63 7.29 -46.65
N ASP A 511 -13.92 7.45 -46.36
CA ASP A 511 -14.48 8.27 -45.30
C ASP A 511 -14.95 7.43 -44.09
N ARG A 512 -14.71 6.11 -44.12
CA ARG A 512 -15.19 5.15 -43.12
C ARG A 512 -14.06 4.68 -42.21
N ASP A 513 -13.91 5.36 -41.09
CA ASP A 513 -13.26 4.81 -39.90
C ASP A 513 -14.31 4.54 -38.80
N ILE A 514 -13.98 3.73 -37.79
CA ILE A 514 -14.89 3.36 -36.69
C ILE A 514 -14.69 4.21 -35.43
N PHE A 515 -13.58 4.95 -35.35
CA PHE A 515 -13.22 5.83 -34.25
C PHE A 515 -12.98 7.28 -34.70
N TRP A 516 -12.50 7.49 -35.93
CA TRP A 516 -12.16 8.80 -36.47
C TRP A 516 -13.26 9.36 -37.39
N GLU A 517 -13.55 10.66 -37.27
CA GLU A 517 -14.37 11.40 -38.24
C GLU A 517 -13.50 11.92 -39.38
N ILE A 518 -13.86 11.66 -40.64
CA ILE A 518 -13.07 12.05 -41.82
C ILE A 518 -13.86 13.03 -42.68
N ASP A 519 -13.39 14.28 -42.81
CA ASP A 519 -13.90 15.26 -43.77
C ASP A 519 -12.81 15.67 -44.77
N GLY A 520 -12.89 15.10 -45.97
CA GLY A 520 -12.07 15.49 -47.11
C GLY A 520 -10.57 15.28 -46.87
N GLY A 521 -9.86 16.34 -46.48
CA GLY A 521 -8.42 16.34 -46.24
C GLY A 521 -8.02 16.12 -44.77
N THR A 522 -8.98 16.07 -43.85
CA THR A 522 -8.74 16.06 -42.41
C THR A 522 -9.44 14.86 -41.77
N ALA A 523 -8.78 14.20 -40.82
CA ALA A 523 -9.37 13.20 -39.94
C ALA A 523 -9.24 13.66 -38.48
N THR A 524 -10.29 13.54 -37.68
CA THR A 524 -10.35 14.01 -36.29
C THR A 524 -10.85 12.94 -35.32
N PHE A 525 -10.29 12.93 -34.13
CA PHE A 525 -10.75 12.16 -32.97
C PHE A 525 -10.85 13.11 -31.77
N SER A 526 -11.86 12.91 -30.93
CA SER A 526 -12.05 13.69 -29.69
C SER A 526 -12.74 12.81 -28.65
N LYS A 527 -12.17 12.71 -27.44
CA LYS A 527 -12.77 11.97 -26.32
C LYS A 527 -12.38 12.59 -24.98
N THR A 528 -13.40 12.90 -24.18
CA THR A 528 -13.25 13.13 -22.73
C THR A 528 -13.19 11.77 -22.03
N LEU A 529 -12.21 11.56 -21.16
CA LEU A 529 -12.04 10.34 -20.38
C LEU A 529 -12.67 10.50 -18.98
N SER A 530 -13.28 9.43 -18.48
CA SER A 530 -13.62 9.27 -17.05
C SER A 530 -12.49 8.55 -16.30
N ASP A 531 -12.55 8.49 -14.97
CA ASP A 531 -11.49 7.87 -14.16
C ASP A 531 -11.30 6.36 -14.44
N ASP A 532 -12.37 5.68 -14.88
CA ASP A 532 -12.35 4.28 -15.35
C ASP A 532 -11.80 4.09 -16.79
N ASP A 533 -11.60 5.16 -17.56
CA ASP A 533 -11.16 5.07 -18.96
C ASP A 533 -9.64 4.94 -19.07
N GLY A 534 -9.16 3.89 -19.74
CA GLY A 534 -7.75 3.75 -20.07
C GLY A 534 -7.29 4.83 -21.07
N VAL A 535 -6.14 5.45 -20.79
CA VAL A 535 -5.48 6.41 -21.70
C VAL A 535 -5.03 5.72 -22.99
N TYR A 536 -5.79 5.92 -24.07
CA TYR A 536 -5.55 5.28 -25.37
C TYR A 536 -6.08 6.15 -26.52
N LEU A 537 -5.25 6.34 -27.54
CA LEU A 537 -5.64 6.92 -28.83
C LEU A 537 -5.84 5.79 -29.85
N PRO A 538 -7.03 5.63 -30.45
CA PRO A 538 -7.26 4.59 -31.46
C PRO A 538 -6.34 4.74 -32.68
N GLU A 539 -5.76 3.63 -33.14
CA GLU A 539 -4.96 3.61 -34.38
C GLU A 539 -5.77 4.20 -35.54
N PHE A 540 -5.20 5.20 -36.21
CA PHE A 540 -5.69 5.67 -37.51
C PHE A 540 -4.96 4.94 -38.63
N TYR A 541 -5.71 4.45 -39.62
CA TYR A 541 -5.16 3.91 -40.85
C TYR A 541 -5.99 4.35 -42.07
N GLY A 542 -5.53 5.41 -42.74
CA GLY A 542 -6.22 6.04 -43.87
C GLY A 542 -5.44 5.97 -45.19
N TYR A 543 -6.16 6.15 -46.29
CA TYR A 543 -5.60 6.19 -47.65
C TYR A 543 -5.78 7.58 -48.27
N GLY A 544 -4.70 8.19 -48.76
CA GLY A 544 -4.68 9.54 -49.33
C GLY A 544 -4.50 9.55 -50.85
N SER A 545 -5.13 10.52 -51.51
CA SER A 545 -4.97 10.80 -52.95
C SER A 545 -4.77 12.29 -53.19
N GLY A 546 -3.95 12.66 -54.18
CA GLY A 546 -3.71 14.07 -54.47
C GLY A 546 -2.69 14.35 -55.60
N PRO A 547 -2.79 15.52 -56.24
CA PRO A 547 -1.89 15.88 -57.34
C PRO A 547 -0.47 16.12 -56.81
N SER A 548 0.50 15.32 -57.27
CA SER A 548 1.88 15.45 -56.81
C SER A 548 2.45 16.86 -57.03
N GLN A 549 3.34 17.30 -56.13
CA GLN A 549 3.94 18.64 -56.18
C GLN A 549 4.59 18.93 -57.56
N GLY A 550 5.26 17.95 -58.16
CA GLY A 550 5.84 18.06 -59.50
C GLY A 550 4.79 18.21 -60.61
N PHE A 551 3.63 17.56 -60.48
CA PHE A 551 2.50 17.72 -61.41
C PHE A 551 1.86 19.11 -61.28
N LEU A 552 1.66 19.62 -60.06
CA LEU A 552 1.17 20.98 -59.82
C LEU A 552 2.11 22.04 -60.39
N ILE A 553 3.43 21.93 -60.14
CA ILE A 553 4.44 22.82 -60.74
C ILE A 553 4.37 22.77 -62.27
N THR A 554 4.25 21.57 -62.85
CA THR A 554 4.11 21.38 -64.30
C THR A 554 2.84 22.06 -64.84
N MET A 555 1.71 21.93 -64.15
CA MET A 555 0.45 22.58 -64.52
C MET A 555 0.51 24.11 -64.41
N ILE A 556 1.18 24.65 -63.39
CA ILE A 556 1.45 26.09 -63.27
C ILE A 556 2.31 26.58 -64.45
N VAL A 557 3.39 25.86 -64.78
CA VAL A 557 4.27 26.21 -65.92
C VAL A 557 3.51 26.15 -67.25
N ILE A 558 2.71 25.10 -67.49
CA ILE A 558 1.86 25.00 -68.69
C ILE A 558 0.83 26.14 -68.73
N GLY A 559 0.18 26.45 -67.61
CA GLY A 559 -0.77 27.56 -67.50
C GLY A 559 -0.14 28.91 -67.85
N VAL A 560 1.06 29.20 -67.31
CA VAL A 560 1.84 30.40 -67.65
C VAL A 560 2.22 30.41 -69.14
N LEU A 561 2.66 29.29 -69.71
CA LEU A 561 2.98 29.20 -71.14
C LEU A 561 1.76 29.44 -72.04
N VAL A 562 0.57 28.93 -71.65
CA VAL A 562 -0.70 29.19 -72.34
C VAL A 562 -1.09 30.68 -72.24
N ILE A 563 -0.95 31.30 -71.07
CA ILE A 563 -1.19 32.74 -70.89
C ILE A 563 -0.22 33.56 -71.75
N VAL A 564 1.07 33.23 -71.78
CA VAL A 564 2.07 33.87 -72.64
C VAL A 564 1.71 33.70 -74.12
N ALA A 565 1.28 32.51 -74.56
CA ALA A 565 0.82 32.27 -75.92
C ALA A 565 -0.43 33.09 -76.29
N ILE A 566 -1.39 33.24 -75.37
CA ILE A 566 -2.58 34.08 -75.54
C ILE A 566 -2.19 35.57 -75.63
N VAL A 567 -1.31 36.05 -74.77
CA VAL A 567 -0.79 37.42 -74.81
C VAL A 567 -0.04 37.69 -76.12
N LEU A 568 0.81 36.76 -76.57
CA LEU A 568 1.47 36.83 -77.87
C LEU A 568 0.46 36.85 -79.03
N LEU A 569 -0.58 36.01 -79.00
CA LEU A 569 -1.66 36.03 -79.99
C LEU A 569 -2.40 37.37 -80.04
N ILE A 570 -2.68 37.98 -78.88
CA ILE A 570 -3.32 39.30 -78.79
C ILE A 570 -2.40 40.39 -79.34
N VAL A 571 -1.09 40.35 -79.03
CA VAL A 571 -0.08 41.28 -79.56
C VAL A 571 0.10 41.11 -81.07
N PHE A 572 0.16 39.87 -81.59
CA PHE A 572 0.22 39.59 -83.02
C PHE A 572 -1.05 40.05 -83.75
N ARG A 573 -2.25 39.84 -83.20
CA ARG A 573 -3.50 40.41 -83.74
C ARG A 573 -3.47 41.94 -83.80
N LYS A 574 -2.90 42.61 -82.80
CA LYS A 574 -2.71 44.08 -82.78
C LYS A 574 -1.59 44.59 -83.71
N ARG A 575 -0.59 43.77 -84.06
CA ARG A 575 0.45 44.13 -85.05
C ARG A 575 0.10 43.80 -86.50
N LEU A 576 -0.79 42.84 -86.76
CA LEU A 576 -1.23 42.46 -88.11
C LEU A 576 -2.45 43.26 -88.62
N SER A 577 -3.14 43.99 -87.75
CA SER A 577 -4.31 44.80 -88.11
C SER A 577 -4.03 45.91 -89.16
N PRO A 578 -2.83 46.55 -89.21
CA PRO A 578 -2.47 47.47 -90.29
C PRO A 578 -2.08 46.77 -91.61
N ALA A 579 -1.66 45.50 -91.58
CA ALA A 579 -1.08 44.82 -92.75
C ALA A 579 -2.14 44.14 -93.64
N LEU A 580 -3.22 43.61 -93.05
CA LEU A 580 -4.26 42.89 -93.80
C LEU A 580 -5.22 43.81 -94.57
N SER A 581 -5.35 45.08 -94.18
CA SER A 581 -6.16 46.08 -94.91
C SER A 581 -5.55 46.53 -96.24
N GLN A 582 -4.27 46.19 -96.49
CA GLN A 582 -3.57 46.48 -97.75
C GLN A 582 -3.59 45.30 -98.73
N ALA A 583 -3.72 44.05 -98.25
CA ALA A 583 -3.82 42.86 -99.11
C ALA A 583 -5.22 42.66 -99.71
N GLN A 584 -6.30 43.06 -99.02
CA GLN A 584 -7.67 42.97 -99.54
C GLN A 584 -8.00 43.98 -100.67
N LYS A 585 -7.12 44.95 -100.96
CA LYS A 585 -7.31 45.90 -102.07
C LYS A 585 -6.73 45.44 -103.41
N THR A 586 -6.04 44.29 -103.46
CA THR A 586 -5.34 43.82 -104.68
C THR A 586 -5.96 42.56 -105.30
N VAL A 587 -6.96 41.94 -104.66
CA VAL A 587 -7.62 40.71 -105.14
C VAL A 587 -9.02 40.99 -105.75
N ALA A 588 -9.54 42.21 -105.58
CA ALA A 588 -10.87 42.61 -106.05
C ALA A 588 -10.94 43.06 -107.54
N SER A 589 -9.87 42.91 -108.33
CA SER A 589 -9.80 43.37 -109.73
C SER A 589 -9.35 42.31 -110.75
N GLY A 590 -9.43 41.01 -110.39
CA GLY A 590 -9.10 39.89 -111.30
C GLY A 590 -10.30 39.12 -111.88
N TYR A 591 -11.48 39.23 -111.25
CA TYR A 591 -12.66 38.40 -111.55
C TYR A 591 -13.56 38.94 -112.68
N ALA A 592 -12.97 39.50 -113.74
CA ALA A 592 -13.71 40.19 -114.80
C ALA A 592 -13.31 39.87 -116.27
N THR A 593 -12.52 38.81 -116.53
CA THR A 593 -12.31 38.27 -117.89
C THR A 593 -11.84 36.82 -117.87
N ALA A 594 -12.78 35.87 -117.85
CA ALA A 594 -12.64 34.46 -118.31
C ALA A 594 -13.96 33.69 -118.13
N LYS A 595 -15.08 34.24 -118.62
CA LYS A 595 -16.39 33.56 -118.63
C LYS A 595 -16.92 33.47 -120.06
N GLU A 596 -16.14 32.87 -120.95
CA GLU A 596 -16.56 32.45 -122.29
C GLU A 596 -15.58 31.40 -122.83
N TYR A 597 -16.09 30.43 -123.61
CA TYR A 597 -15.44 29.18 -124.02
C TYR A 597 -15.07 28.22 -122.85
N GLY A 598 -15.67 27.03 -122.73
CA GLY A 598 -16.78 26.46 -123.48
C GLY A 598 -17.16 25.07 -122.97
N SER A 599 -18.47 24.82 -122.88
CA SER A 599 -19.16 23.54 -123.15
C SER A 599 -18.31 22.27 -123.13
N GLU A 600 -18.44 21.40 -122.12
CA GLU A 600 -19.52 20.38 -122.01
C GLU A 600 -19.27 19.17 -122.92
N VAL A 601 -19.31 17.94 -122.36
CA VAL A 601 -19.86 16.68 -122.93
C VAL A 601 -19.36 15.42 -122.20
N MET A 602 -20.31 14.56 -121.81
CA MET A 602 -20.25 13.10 -121.51
C MET A 602 -19.40 12.53 -120.35
N SER A 603 -20.11 12.17 -119.27
CA SER A 603 -20.39 10.77 -118.90
C SER A 603 -19.65 9.64 -119.66
N SER A 604 -18.86 8.81 -118.96
CA SER A 604 -19.22 7.39 -118.65
C SER A 604 -18.04 6.51 -118.15
N ALA A 605 -18.38 5.57 -117.28
CA ALA A 605 -17.87 4.18 -117.12
C ALA A 605 -16.35 3.82 -117.23
N ALA A 606 -15.86 3.28 -116.10
CA ALA A 606 -15.20 1.97 -115.97
C ALA A 606 -13.70 1.73 -116.32
N ALA A 607 -13.23 0.60 -115.77
CA ALA A 607 -12.05 -0.22 -116.12
C ALA A 607 -10.65 0.08 -115.50
N LYS A 608 -10.32 -0.83 -114.55
CA LYS A 608 -9.00 -1.43 -114.20
C LYS A 608 -8.02 -1.62 -115.41
N PRO A 609 -6.68 -1.70 -115.22
CA PRO A 609 -6.06 -2.83 -114.48
C PRO A 609 -4.80 -2.56 -113.61
N ALA A 610 -4.44 -3.61 -112.85
CA ALA A 610 -3.18 -3.81 -112.12
C ALA A 610 -2.13 -4.51 -113.08
N PRO A 611 -1.03 -5.23 -112.69
CA PRO A 611 -0.75 -5.94 -111.42
C PRO A 611 0.72 -6.01 -110.93
N GLY A 612 0.93 -6.74 -109.82
CA GLY A 612 2.15 -7.55 -109.56
C GLY A 612 2.74 -7.40 -108.15
N SER A 613 3.14 -8.45 -107.42
CA SER A 613 2.79 -9.89 -107.47
C SER A 613 3.44 -10.61 -106.27
N TYR A 614 2.68 -11.42 -105.50
CA TYR A 614 3.20 -12.42 -104.56
C TYR A 614 3.62 -13.70 -105.33
N PRO A 615 4.43 -14.58 -104.71
CA PRO A 615 3.87 -15.82 -104.10
C PRO A 615 4.50 -16.14 -102.71
N GLY A 616 3.93 -16.97 -101.84
CA GLY A 616 2.72 -17.81 -101.91
C GLY A 616 3.02 -19.27 -101.53
N GLY A 617 2.34 -19.84 -100.53
CA GLY A 617 2.58 -21.24 -100.11
C GLY A 617 1.82 -21.74 -98.86
N GLN A 618 0.54 -22.08 -99.01
CA GLN A 618 -0.27 -22.97 -98.14
C GLN A 618 -0.49 -24.31 -98.90
N PRO A 619 -1.01 -25.44 -98.34
CA PRO A 619 -2.23 -25.59 -97.49
C PRO A 619 -2.11 -26.67 -96.36
N GLY A 620 -3.12 -27.08 -95.57
CA GLY A 620 -4.52 -26.62 -95.34
C GLY A 620 -5.42 -27.71 -94.69
N GLY A 621 -6.64 -27.34 -94.29
CA GLY A 621 -7.75 -28.23 -93.85
C GLY A 621 -7.88 -28.53 -92.34
N GLU A 622 -9.06 -28.78 -91.74
CA GLU A 622 -10.46 -28.59 -92.17
C GLU A 622 -11.43 -28.76 -90.95
N PHE A 623 -12.73 -28.40 -91.11
CA PHE A 623 -13.92 -28.68 -90.26
C PHE A 623 -14.27 -27.83 -89.01
N GLY A 624 -15.44 -27.18 -89.10
CA GLY A 624 -16.63 -27.44 -88.25
C GLY A 624 -16.72 -26.78 -86.87
N GLY A 625 -17.88 -26.19 -86.52
CA GLY A 625 -18.07 -25.51 -85.23
C GLY A 625 -19.42 -25.73 -84.53
N GLN A 626 -19.38 -25.56 -83.19
CA GLN A 626 -20.45 -25.18 -82.23
C GLN A 626 -21.68 -26.09 -82.04
N PRO A 627 -22.44 -25.98 -80.91
CA PRO A 627 -22.18 -25.34 -79.60
C PRO A 627 -22.48 -26.26 -78.38
N GLY A 628 -22.39 -25.74 -77.13
CA GLY A 628 -22.97 -26.39 -75.93
C GLY A 628 -22.79 -25.62 -74.61
N GLU A 629 -23.88 -25.38 -73.88
CA GLU A 629 -23.94 -24.74 -72.54
C GLU A 629 -24.36 -25.74 -71.42
N ASN A 630 -24.17 -25.34 -70.15
CA ASN A 630 -24.83 -25.85 -68.91
C ASN A 630 -24.46 -27.28 -68.41
N ALA A 631 -24.46 -27.64 -67.10
CA ALA A 631 -24.45 -26.88 -65.83
C ALA A 631 -23.86 -27.74 -64.64
N PRO A 632 -24.46 -27.97 -63.44
CA PRO A 632 -23.79 -27.59 -62.16
C PRO A 632 -23.67 -28.65 -61.02
N GLY A 633 -22.79 -28.38 -60.03
CA GLY A 633 -23.02 -28.57 -58.56
C GLY A 633 -22.83 -29.94 -57.86
N GLY A 634 -22.35 -29.92 -56.60
CA GLY A 634 -22.55 -30.99 -55.60
C GLY A 634 -21.32 -31.47 -54.77
N ALA A 635 -21.41 -31.40 -53.44
CA ALA A 635 -20.54 -32.09 -52.44
C ALA A 635 -21.19 -33.45 -52.01
N PRO A 636 -20.73 -34.26 -51.00
CA PRO A 636 -19.99 -34.01 -49.74
C PRO A 636 -18.69 -34.88 -49.64
N ASP A 637 -18.09 -35.35 -48.51
CA ASP A 637 -18.47 -35.49 -47.08
C ASP A 637 -17.24 -35.67 -46.12
N ALA A 638 -17.48 -35.76 -44.80
CA ALA A 638 -16.48 -35.93 -43.71
C ALA A 638 -16.36 -37.40 -43.18
N PRO A 639 -15.51 -37.69 -42.16
CA PRO A 639 -16.04 -37.89 -40.79
C PRO A 639 -15.11 -37.52 -39.60
N ASP A 640 -15.66 -37.66 -38.38
CA ASP A 640 -15.18 -37.14 -37.07
C ASP A 640 -14.03 -37.89 -36.34
N GLY A 641 -13.45 -37.20 -35.34
CA GLY A 641 -12.67 -37.77 -34.22
C GLY A 641 -12.52 -36.74 -33.06
N PRO A 642 -12.62 -37.12 -31.76
CA PRO A 642 -12.93 -36.17 -30.67
C PRO A 642 -11.72 -35.57 -29.93
N PHE A 643 -11.98 -34.47 -29.20
CA PHE A 643 -11.08 -33.82 -28.24
C PHE A 643 -10.68 -34.74 -27.08
N THR A 644 -9.48 -34.51 -26.53
CA THR A 644 -9.04 -35.04 -25.23
C THR A 644 -8.52 -33.92 -24.32
N GLU A 645 -8.95 -33.97 -23.07
CA GLU A 645 -8.61 -33.10 -21.95
C GLU A 645 -7.18 -33.35 -21.46
N HIS A 646 -6.22 -32.45 -21.77
CA HIS A 646 -4.92 -32.46 -21.07
C HIS A 646 -4.08 -31.16 -21.05
N ASP A 647 -4.36 -30.15 -21.90
CA ASP A 647 -3.48 -28.97 -22.04
C ASP A 647 -4.02 -27.71 -21.30
N LEU A 648 -4.27 -27.86 -20.00
CA LEU A 648 -4.42 -26.73 -19.06
C LEU A 648 -3.61 -26.99 -17.78
N ARG A 649 -2.37 -26.51 -17.79
CA ARG A 649 -1.55 -26.13 -16.63
C ARG A 649 -0.53 -25.07 -17.02
#